data_AF-A0A6P6TVN0-F1
#
_entry.id   AF-A0A6P6TVN0-F1
#
_cell.length_a   1.000
_cell.length_b   1.000
_cell.length_c   1.000
_cell.angle_alpha   90.00
_cell.angle_beta   90.00
_cell.angle_gamma   90.00
#
_symmetry.space_group_name_H-M   'P 1'
#
loop_
_entity.id
_entity.type
_entity.pdbx_description
1 polymer ?
#
loop_
_entity_poly.entity_id
_entity_poly.type
_entity_poly.pdbx_seq_one_letter_code
_entity_poly.pdbx_strand_id
1 'polypeptide(L)'
;MPKKLKHLKVHPFLLSFPQILWVLILPSQIVSAQKNTTIPVNVGVVLDMDTWIGKMGLSCISMALSDFYSSHSDYKTRIVLNNRDSKKDVVGAAAAALDLLKNTDVQAIMGPVSSVQAEFINDLGDKAHVPIISFSATSTFLSPLSSPYFIRATQNDSSQVKAISSIVKAFGWREVVPIYVDNQLGEGILPFLTDAFDKINTRIPYRSVIPSLATDEQIVAELHKLMTIQTRVFIVHLLPSLGSRLFAKAKQLGMMAAGYAWICTDAITDELNSIDPSIIDTMQGVLGVRPHVPNTAELQSFIKRWKLKFQQSNPDIVNPQLNVFGLWAYDSTTALAMAIEEAGVSNIGFDQMSDISGNTTDLESFGVSRNGPKLLQAMLGTAFQGLSGDFIIVDGQLESPVYDIVNVIGNGIKEIGFWTADKGIVRQINPITIKKLGTILWPGDTATPPKGWAIPKNGKKLRVGVPVNARFSQLVKVTRNSQTNTTMVEGYCIDIFDAVMALLPYAIPYEYVPFATSDGMSAGNYDDLAYQVYLGNFDAVAGDIAITANRSLYVDFSLAYTESGIAMIVPTDNQSRNTWIFLKPLTWDLWLTSFLAFIAIGLLIWVLEHRINDEFKGPPLHQIGMILWFSFSTLVFAHKEKIVSNLARFVLVIWFLVVFVLTQSYTASLTTRLTVQQLQPTIRSVDELIKTRAYVGYQNVSYLSKNLLQMLPKHMLVTNMYS
;
A
#
# COMPACT_ATOMS: atom_id res chain seq x y z
N MET A 1 63.33 -22.53 53.00
CA MET A 1 63.30 -23.16 54.33
C MET A 1 62.62 -24.53 54.24
N PRO A 2 63.07 -25.54 55.01
CA PRO A 2 63.30 -26.90 54.52
C PRO A 2 62.47 -27.99 55.24
N LYS A 3 62.52 -29.23 54.69
CA LYS A 3 62.48 -30.59 55.34
C LYS A 3 61.75 -31.54 54.37
N LYS A 4 62.34 -32.51 53.66
CA LYS A 4 63.42 -33.51 53.92
C LYS A 4 62.94 -34.67 54.82
N LEU A 5 63.28 -35.89 54.36
CA LEU A 5 63.30 -37.23 55.00
C LEU A 5 62.01 -38.08 54.87
N LYS A 6 62.03 -39.39 54.60
CA LYS A 6 63.10 -40.43 54.50
C LYS A 6 62.47 -41.68 53.82
N HIS A 7 63.15 -42.35 52.88
CA HIS A 7 63.82 -43.67 53.03
C HIS A 7 62.91 -44.81 53.54
N LEU A 8 62.91 -46.03 52.97
CA LEU A 8 64.06 -46.94 52.99
C LEU A 8 63.85 -48.19 52.09
N LYS A 9 64.95 -48.65 51.49
CA LYS A 9 65.20 -49.93 50.81
C LYS A 9 64.78 -51.15 51.63
N VAL A 10 64.57 -52.31 50.98
CA VAL A 10 65.42 -53.54 51.07
C VAL A 10 64.90 -54.61 50.09
N HIS A 11 65.78 -55.10 49.21
CA HIS A 11 65.70 -56.41 48.53
C HIS A 11 66.51 -57.45 49.34
N PRO A 12 66.15 -58.74 49.31
CA PRO A 12 66.94 -59.72 48.53
C PRO A 12 66.05 -60.78 47.83
N PHE A 13 66.25 -61.12 46.54
CA PHE A 13 67.22 -62.06 45.95
C PHE A 13 66.97 -63.56 46.22
N LEU A 14 67.08 -64.36 45.14
CA LEU A 14 67.05 -65.84 44.97
C LEU A 14 65.69 -66.39 44.51
N LEU A 15 65.50 -67.04 43.35
CA LEU A 15 66.38 -67.88 42.53
C LEU A 15 65.91 -67.98 41.05
N SER A 16 66.88 -68.28 40.17
CA SER A 16 66.82 -68.97 38.86
C SER A 16 66.13 -68.33 37.62
N PHE A 17 66.92 -67.60 36.81
CA PHE A 17 67.37 -67.85 35.41
C PHE A 17 66.51 -68.73 34.45
N PRO A 18 66.60 -68.57 33.10
CA PRO A 18 65.62 -67.85 32.26
C PRO A 18 65.21 -68.65 31.00
N GLN A 19 64.15 -68.21 30.30
CA GLN A 19 63.95 -68.49 28.86
C GLN A 19 62.89 -67.51 28.35
N ILE A 20 63.31 -66.48 27.62
CA ILE A 20 63.13 -66.38 26.16
C ILE A 20 61.65 -66.38 25.77
N LEU A 21 61.16 -65.16 25.53
CA LEU A 21 60.27 -64.79 24.42
C LEU A 21 59.17 -65.81 24.07
N TRP A 22 58.10 -65.83 24.87
CA TRP A 22 56.79 -66.36 24.46
C TRP A 22 55.94 -65.20 23.95
N VAL A 23 55.75 -65.06 22.63
CA VAL A 23 54.73 -65.78 21.84
C VAL A 23 53.35 -65.17 22.08
N LEU A 24 53.01 -64.27 21.15
CA LEU A 24 51.79 -64.32 20.34
C LEU A 24 50.85 -65.48 20.70
N ILE A 25 49.87 -65.22 21.57
CA ILE A 25 48.66 -66.02 21.61
C ILE A 25 47.49 -65.05 21.45
N LEU A 26 47.07 -64.94 20.20
CA LEU A 26 45.70 -64.64 19.81
C LEU A 26 44.75 -65.55 20.62
N PRO A 27 43.77 -65.02 21.34
CA PRO A 27 42.46 -65.63 21.37
C PRO A 27 41.74 -65.14 20.13
N SER A 28 41.57 -66.07 19.20
CA SER A 28 40.54 -66.09 18.19
C SER A 28 39.19 -65.68 18.77
N GLN A 29 38.86 -64.39 18.73
CA GLN A 29 37.47 -64.02 18.50
C GLN A 29 37.26 -64.14 17.01
N ILE A 30 36.73 -65.30 16.65
CA ILE A 30 35.85 -65.45 15.51
C ILE A 30 34.81 -64.34 15.70
N VAL A 31 35.05 -63.17 15.10
CA VAL A 31 33.96 -62.34 14.62
C VAL A 31 33.32 -63.27 13.61
N SER A 32 32.25 -63.93 14.06
CA SER A 32 31.27 -64.46 13.13
C SER A 32 30.98 -63.24 12.25
N ALA A 33 31.41 -63.30 10.99
CA ALA A 33 30.85 -62.47 9.96
C ALA A 33 29.38 -62.89 9.94
N GLN A 34 28.62 -62.29 10.84
CA GLN A 34 27.18 -62.34 10.83
C GLN A 34 26.88 -61.71 9.49
N LYS A 35 26.58 -62.56 8.50
CA LYS A 35 26.00 -62.09 7.24
C LYS A 35 24.76 -61.33 7.70
N ASN A 36 24.87 -60.02 7.84
CA ASN A 36 23.71 -59.15 8.00
C ASN A 36 22.93 -59.39 6.71
N THR A 37 21.94 -60.27 6.79
CA THR A 37 21.02 -60.56 5.70
C THR A 37 20.23 -59.29 5.49
N THR A 38 20.71 -58.46 4.57
CA THR A 38 20.03 -57.23 4.16
C THR A 38 18.78 -57.59 3.38
N ILE A 39 17.66 -56.96 3.71
CA ILE A 39 16.38 -57.15 3.03
C ILE A 39 16.28 -56.08 1.95
N PRO A 40 16.34 -56.42 0.65
CA PRO A 40 16.16 -55.44 -0.41
C PRO A 40 14.70 -54.99 -0.48
N VAL A 41 14.47 -53.68 -0.59
CA VAL A 41 13.14 -53.09 -0.70
C VAL A 41 13.06 -52.27 -2.00
N ASN A 42 12.24 -52.70 -2.94
CA ASN A 42 12.10 -52.03 -4.24
C ASN A 42 11.34 -50.70 -4.07
N VAL A 43 11.97 -49.60 -4.48
CA VAL A 43 11.36 -48.28 -4.55
C VAL A 43 11.42 -47.78 -5.99
N GLY A 44 10.29 -47.31 -6.51
CA GLY A 44 10.20 -46.71 -7.82
C GLY A 44 10.69 -45.26 -7.80
N VAL A 45 11.31 -44.82 -8.88
CA VAL A 45 11.66 -43.40 -9.09
C VAL A 45 11.16 -42.99 -10.47
N VAL A 46 10.16 -42.13 -10.53
CA VAL A 46 9.61 -41.60 -11.79
C VAL A 46 9.98 -40.14 -11.89
N LEU A 47 10.92 -39.78 -12.77
CA LEU A 47 11.38 -38.39 -12.93
C LEU A 47 11.58 -38.05 -14.40
N ASP A 48 11.52 -36.76 -14.73
CA ASP A 48 11.88 -36.27 -16.06
C ASP A 48 13.40 -36.21 -16.19
N MET A 49 14.04 -37.29 -16.63
CA MET A 49 15.51 -37.49 -16.53
C MET A 49 16.32 -36.52 -17.40
N ASP A 50 15.69 -35.89 -18.38
CA ASP A 50 16.32 -34.88 -19.23
C ASP A 50 16.25 -33.45 -18.65
N THR A 51 15.48 -33.23 -17.57
CA THR A 51 15.35 -31.90 -16.93
C THR A 51 16.40 -31.67 -15.85
N TRP A 52 16.63 -30.40 -15.52
CA TRP A 52 17.49 -30.02 -14.39
C TRP A 52 17.02 -30.68 -13.09
N ILE A 53 15.72 -30.52 -12.76
CA ILE A 53 15.13 -31.04 -11.52
C ILE A 53 15.20 -32.57 -11.48
N GLY A 54 14.93 -33.28 -12.59
CA GLY A 54 15.02 -34.73 -12.63
C GLY A 54 16.44 -35.25 -12.41
N LYS A 55 17.45 -34.68 -13.08
CA LYS A 55 18.87 -35.05 -12.89
C LYS A 55 19.35 -34.77 -11.48
N MET A 56 19.05 -33.57 -10.97
CA MET A 56 19.43 -33.14 -9.63
C MET A 56 18.74 -34.00 -8.57
N GLY A 57 17.43 -34.22 -8.70
CA GLY A 57 16.63 -35.05 -7.81
C GLY A 57 17.19 -36.47 -7.72
N LEU A 58 17.41 -37.14 -8.86
CA LEU A 58 17.98 -38.49 -8.87
C LEU A 58 19.35 -38.57 -8.18
N SER A 59 20.20 -37.56 -8.42
CA SER A 59 21.51 -37.46 -7.77
C SER A 59 21.39 -37.30 -6.26
N CYS A 60 20.47 -36.45 -5.79
CA CYS A 60 20.21 -36.22 -4.37
C CYS A 60 19.62 -37.46 -3.68
N ILE A 61 18.64 -38.13 -4.29
CA ILE A 61 18.08 -39.41 -3.82
C ILE A 61 19.20 -40.44 -3.64
N SER A 62 20.06 -40.58 -4.65
CA SER A 62 21.17 -41.55 -4.62
C SER A 62 22.21 -41.22 -3.55
N MET A 63 22.46 -39.93 -3.28
CA MET A 63 23.37 -39.50 -2.21
C MET A 63 22.75 -39.68 -0.82
N ALA A 64 21.45 -39.41 -0.67
CA ALA A 64 20.71 -39.60 0.58
C ALA A 64 20.79 -41.06 1.05
N LEU A 65 20.54 -42.02 0.17
CA LEU A 65 20.65 -43.45 0.51
C LEU A 65 22.08 -43.83 0.92
N SER A 66 23.09 -43.31 0.21
CA SER A 66 24.49 -43.56 0.54
C SER A 66 24.86 -43.02 1.93
N ASP A 67 24.46 -41.78 2.22
CA ASP A 67 24.75 -41.13 3.51
C ASP A 67 23.96 -41.81 4.65
N PHE A 68 22.68 -42.11 4.43
CA PHE A 68 21.79 -42.76 5.39
C PHE A 68 22.29 -44.15 5.79
N TYR A 69 22.60 -45.04 4.83
CA TYR A 69 23.06 -46.38 5.15
C TYR A 69 24.52 -46.44 5.63
N SER A 70 25.32 -45.40 5.37
CA SER A 70 26.65 -45.27 5.98
C SER A 70 26.57 -44.96 7.48
N SER A 71 25.55 -44.21 7.90
CA SER A 71 25.29 -43.86 9.30
C SER A 71 24.45 -44.91 10.04
N HIS A 72 23.64 -45.69 9.32
CA HIS A 72 22.73 -46.71 9.86
C HIS A 72 23.10 -48.11 9.34
N SER A 73 24.35 -48.53 9.57
CA SER A 73 24.87 -49.82 9.06
C SER A 73 24.16 -51.05 9.66
N ASP A 74 23.55 -50.88 10.84
CA ASP A 74 22.79 -51.85 11.62
C ASP A 74 21.37 -52.11 11.10
N TYR A 75 20.80 -51.17 10.33
CA TYR A 75 19.47 -51.32 9.73
C TYR A 75 19.46 -52.49 8.76
N LYS A 76 18.38 -53.29 8.76
CA LYS A 76 18.29 -54.51 7.95
C LYS A 76 17.81 -54.22 6.54
N THR A 77 16.95 -53.23 6.35
CA THR A 77 16.37 -52.91 5.05
C THR A 77 17.36 -52.11 4.17
N ARG A 78 17.32 -52.35 2.86
CA ARG A 78 18.12 -51.63 1.86
C ARG A 78 17.24 -51.27 0.67
N ILE A 79 17.01 -49.97 0.47
CA ILE A 79 16.27 -49.46 -0.68
C ILE A 79 17.03 -49.77 -1.97
N VAL A 80 16.33 -50.35 -2.94
CA VAL A 80 16.77 -50.58 -4.31
C VAL A 80 15.95 -49.67 -5.23
N LEU A 81 16.62 -48.71 -5.86
CA LEU A 81 15.99 -47.74 -6.74
C LEU A 81 15.69 -48.35 -8.12
N ASN A 82 14.45 -48.20 -8.57
CA ASN A 82 13.97 -48.61 -9.88
C ASN A 82 13.56 -47.38 -10.68
N ASN A 83 14.49 -46.85 -11.45
CA ASN A 83 14.33 -45.57 -12.16
C ASN A 83 13.49 -45.75 -13.44
N ARG A 84 12.62 -44.80 -13.72
CA ARG A 84 11.88 -44.65 -14.98
C ARG A 84 11.88 -43.18 -15.39
N ASP A 85 12.02 -42.96 -16.69
CA ASP A 85 11.96 -41.63 -17.28
C ASP A 85 10.55 -41.33 -17.77
N SER A 86 9.94 -40.28 -17.23
CA SER A 86 8.61 -39.80 -17.63
C SER A 86 8.63 -38.98 -18.93
N LYS A 87 9.81 -38.60 -19.44
CA LYS A 87 9.98 -37.87 -20.70
C LYS A 87 9.17 -36.57 -20.82
N LYS A 88 8.89 -35.91 -19.69
CA LYS A 88 8.04 -34.70 -19.60
C LYS A 88 6.61 -34.91 -20.08
N ASP A 89 6.15 -36.16 -20.09
CA ASP A 89 4.84 -36.55 -20.57
C ASP A 89 4.01 -37.17 -19.43
N VAL A 90 2.72 -36.86 -19.40
CA VAL A 90 1.81 -37.35 -18.36
C VAL A 90 1.52 -38.84 -18.58
N VAL A 91 1.28 -39.23 -19.83
CA VAL A 91 1.01 -40.63 -20.18
C VAL A 91 2.28 -41.48 -20.00
N GLY A 92 3.44 -40.94 -20.35
CA GLY A 92 4.74 -41.54 -20.08
C GLY A 92 4.99 -41.76 -18.59
N ALA A 93 4.70 -40.77 -17.73
CA ALA A 93 4.81 -40.91 -16.29
C ALA A 93 3.86 -41.98 -15.73
N ALA A 94 2.61 -41.99 -16.20
CA ALA A 94 1.61 -42.98 -15.84
C ALA A 94 2.02 -44.40 -16.22
N ALA A 95 2.51 -44.60 -17.45
CA ALA A 95 2.98 -45.89 -17.94
C ALA A 95 4.20 -46.37 -17.14
N ALA A 96 5.11 -45.45 -16.78
CA ALA A 96 6.25 -45.74 -15.91
C ALA A 96 5.81 -46.18 -14.51
N ALA A 97 4.85 -45.48 -13.88
CA ALA A 97 4.31 -45.87 -12.60
C ALA A 97 3.60 -47.22 -12.66
N LEU A 98 2.79 -47.46 -13.70
CA LEU A 98 2.10 -48.73 -13.92
C LEU A 98 3.09 -49.89 -14.08
N ASP A 99 4.17 -49.71 -14.84
CA ASP A 99 5.25 -50.70 -14.97
C ASP A 99 5.92 -51.02 -13.63
N LEU A 100 6.18 -50.00 -12.81
CA LEU A 100 6.76 -50.18 -11.48
C LEU A 100 5.83 -50.94 -10.53
N LEU A 101 4.53 -50.64 -10.56
CA LEU A 101 3.52 -51.30 -9.73
C LEU A 101 3.27 -52.75 -10.17
N LYS A 102 3.23 -53.01 -11.48
CA LYS A 102 2.86 -54.32 -12.03
C LYS A 102 4.05 -55.28 -12.15
N ASN A 103 5.20 -54.79 -12.60
CA ASN A 103 6.32 -55.65 -13.00
C ASN A 103 7.46 -55.66 -11.97
N THR A 104 7.50 -54.67 -11.07
CA THR A 104 8.60 -54.51 -10.09
C THR A 104 8.16 -54.65 -8.63
N ASP A 105 6.85 -54.60 -8.36
CA ASP A 105 6.25 -54.67 -7.02
C ASP A 105 6.88 -53.66 -6.04
N VAL A 106 6.98 -52.39 -6.48
CA VAL A 106 7.57 -51.32 -5.67
C VAL A 106 6.73 -51.02 -4.42
N GLN A 107 7.40 -50.77 -3.29
CA GLN A 107 6.75 -50.47 -2.02
C GLN A 107 6.39 -48.99 -1.86
N ALA A 108 7.07 -48.12 -2.59
CA ALA A 108 6.82 -46.68 -2.68
C ALA A 108 7.30 -46.17 -4.04
N ILE A 109 6.79 -45.03 -4.49
CA ILE A 109 7.26 -44.32 -5.68
C ILE A 109 7.69 -42.91 -5.27
N MET A 110 8.93 -42.55 -5.61
CA MET A 110 9.48 -41.20 -5.47
C MET A 110 9.29 -40.44 -6.79
N GLY A 111 8.81 -39.20 -6.70
CA GLY A 111 8.30 -38.44 -7.84
C GLY A 111 6.77 -38.62 -8.00
N PRO A 112 6.18 -38.11 -9.08
CA PRO A 112 6.82 -37.46 -10.23
C PRO A 112 7.24 -36.01 -9.98
N VAL A 113 7.91 -35.41 -10.97
CA VAL A 113 8.46 -34.05 -10.89
C VAL A 113 7.38 -32.98 -11.01
N SER A 114 6.47 -33.10 -11.97
CA SER A 114 5.45 -32.08 -12.22
C SER A 114 4.13 -32.36 -11.50
N SER A 115 3.42 -31.30 -11.12
CA SER A 115 2.11 -31.42 -10.48
C SER A 115 1.06 -32.15 -11.34
N VAL A 116 1.12 -31.97 -12.67
CA VAL A 116 0.20 -32.61 -13.62
C VAL A 116 0.45 -34.12 -13.70
N GLN A 117 1.72 -34.55 -13.67
CA GLN A 117 2.04 -35.98 -13.60
C GLN A 117 1.62 -36.58 -12.25
N ALA A 118 1.79 -35.83 -11.15
CA ALA A 118 1.48 -36.31 -9.80
C ALA A 118 -0.01 -36.62 -9.67
N GLU A 119 -0.89 -35.74 -10.18
CA GLU A 119 -2.33 -35.96 -10.15
C GLU A 119 -2.73 -37.32 -10.76
N PHE A 120 -2.18 -37.66 -11.92
CA PHE A 120 -2.48 -38.93 -12.57
C PHE A 120 -1.90 -40.14 -11.81
N ILE A 121 -0.65 -40.03 -11.32
CA ILE A 121 0.01 -41.14 -10.62
C ILE A 121 -0.62 -41.41 -9.26
N ASN A 122 -1.20 -40.38 -8.61
CA ASN A 122 -1.85 -40.52 -7.31
C ASN A 122 -3.01 -41.51 -7.35
N ASP A 123 -3.84 -41.49 -8.40
CA ASP A 123 -4.93 -42.46 -8.57
C ASP A 123 -4.42 -43.91 -8.67
N LEU A 124 -3.25 -44.12 -9.27
CA LEU A 124 -2.61 -45.44 -9.33
C LEU A 124 -2.08 -45.86 -7.95
N GLY A 125 -1.45 -44.93 -7.23
CA GLY A 125 -0.97 -45.14 -5.86
C GLY A 125 -2.10 -45.48 -4.90
N ASP A 126 -3.22 -44.76 -4.96
CA ASP A 126 -4.40 -45.00 -4.13
C ASP A 126 -5.03 -46.37 -4.42
N LYS A 127 -5.11 -46.78 -5.69
CA LYS A 127 -5.58 -48.13 -6.06
C LYS A 127 -4.63 -49.24 -5.60
N ALA A 128 -3.33 -49.00 -5.71
CA ALA A 128 -2.30 -49.98 -5.34
C ALA A 128 -1.99 -49.99 -3.83
N HIS A 129 -2.51 -49.03 -3.07
CA HIS A 129 -2.06 -48.71 -1.71
C HIS A 129 -0.54 -48.49 -1.63
N VAL A 130 0.05 -47.82 -2.61
CA VAL A 130 1.49 -47.54 -2.66
C VAL A 130 1.72 -46.04 -2.44
N PRO A 131 2.49 -45.63 -1.41
CA PRO A 131 2.81 -44.24 -1.19
C PRO A 131 3.52 -43.59 -2.39
N ILE A 132 2.99 -42.47 -2.86
CA ILE A 132 3.57 -41.60 -3.89
C ILE A 132 4.14 -40.36 -3.22
N ILE A 133 5.46 -40.20 -3.26
CA ILE A 133 6.17 -39.14 -2.53
C ILE A 133 6.77 -38.17 -3.54
N SER A 134 6.16 -37.00 -3.70
CA SER A 134 6.69 -35.95 -4.58
C SER A 134 7.39 -34.86 -3.79
N PHE A 135 8.61 -34.53 -4.19
CA PHE A 135 9.43 -33.46 -3.62
C PHE A 135 9.39 -32.16 -4.45
N SER A 136 8.59 -32.10 -5.51
CA SER A 136 8.52 -30.93 -6.41
C SER A 136 7.12 -30.62 -6.97
N ALA A 137 6.10 -31.42 -6.67
CA ALA A 137 4.72 -31.15 -7.07
C ALA A 137 4.04 -30.17 -6.08
N THR A 138 4.04 -28.89 -6.43
CA THR A 138 3.61 -27.79 -5.54
C THR A 138 2.16 -27.33 -5.73
N SER A 139 1.48 -27.75 -6.82
CA SER A 139 0.15 -27.25 -7.18
C SER A 139 -0.87 -27.48 -6.08
N THR A 140 -1.71 -26.47 -5.83
CA THR A 140 -2.79 -26.49 -4.84
C THR A 140 -3.90 -27.47 -5.16
N PHE A 141 -4.03 -27.92 -6.41
CA PHE A 141 -5.03 -28.93 -6.80
C PHE A 141 -4.71 -30.32 -6.24
N LEU A 142 -3.44 -30.60 -5.96
CA LEU A 142 -3.05 -31.82 -5.28
C LEU A 142 -3.41 -31.67 -3.80
N SER A 143 -4.30 -32.53 -3.34
CA SER A 143 -4.70 -32.56 -1.94
C SER A 143 -4.39 -33.94 -1.37
N PRO A 144 -3.45 -34.05 -0.41
CA PRO A 144 -3.24 -35.29 0.33
C PRO A 144 -4.51 -35.78 1.04
N LEU A 145 -5.48 -34.89 1.32
CA LEU A 145 -6.79 -35.25 1.86
C LEU A 145 -7.66 -35.99 0.83
N SER A 146 -7.49 -35.71 -0.46
CA SER A 146 -8.23 -36.36 -1.54
C SER A 146 -7.55 -37.64 -2.03
N SER A 147 -6.22 -37.72 -1.88
CA SER A 147 -5.40 -38.89 -2.26
C SER A 147 -4.58 -39.37 -1.06
N PRO A 148 -5.10 -40.32 -0.25
CA PRO A 148 -4.51 -40.70 1.03
C PRO A 148 -3.10 -41.29 0.92
N TYR A 149 -2.71 -41.86 -0.23
CA TYR A 149 -1.35 -42.37 -0.44
C TYR A 149 -0.40 -41.35 -1.05
N PHE A 150 -0.84 -40.11 -1.31
CA PHE A 150 0.04 -39.04 -1.78
C PHE A 150 0.68 -38.30 -0.60
N ILE A 151 2.00 -38.19 -0.62
CA ILE A 151 2.79 -37.43 0.33
C ILE A 151 3.49 -36.30 -0.41
N ARG A 152 3.12 -35.07 -0.08
CA ARG A 152 3.79 -33.88 -0.59
C ARG A 152 4.99 -33.57 0.28
N ALA A 153 6.18 -34.05 -0.10
CA ALA A 153 7.45 -33.74 0.56
C ALA A 153 8.03 -32.37 0.11
N THR A 154 7.15 -31.41 -0.16
CA THR A 154 7.45 -30.05 -0.63
C THR A 154 6.35 -29.10 -0.12
N GLN A 155 6.52 -27.80 -0.31
CA GLN A 155 5.52 -26.80 0.08
C GLN A 155 4.45 -26.63 -0.99
N ASN A 156 3.24 -26.29 -0.56
CA ASN A 156 2.14 -25.93 -1.44
C ASN A 156 2.31 -24.49 -1.94
N ASP A 157 2.03 -24.21 -3.22
CA ASP A 157 2.14 -22.86 -3.83
C ASP A 157 1.33 -21.78 -3.09
N SER A 158 0.29 -22.14 -2.34
CA SER A 158 -0.47 -21.21 -1.50
C SER A 158 0.33 -20.68 -0.29
N SER A 159 1.41 -21.36 0.10
CA SER A 159 2.19 -21.03 1.31
C SER A 159 2.93 -19.69 1.17
N GLN A 160 3.43 -19.37 -0.03
CA GLN A 160 4.10 -18.11 -0.34
C GLN A 160 3.16 -16.91 -0.44
N VAL A 161 1.86 -17.13 -0.69
CA VAL A 161 0.89 -16.06 -0.98
C VAL A 161 0.80 -15.04 0.15
N LYS A 162 0.91 -15.50 1.41
CA LYS A 162 0.91 -14.59 2.57
C LYS A 162 2.17 -13.71 2.62
N ALA A 163 3.32 -14.23 2.20
CA ALA A 163 4.55 -13.45 2.08
C ALA A 163 4.40 -12.38 1.00
N ILE A 164 3.90 -12.76 -0.19
CA ILE A 164 3.64 -11.83 -1.31
C ILE A 164 2.62 -10.75 -0.91
N SER A 165 1.50 -11.13 -0.30
CA SER A 165 0.49 -10.18 0.22
C SER A 165 1.07 -9.23 1.26
N SER A 166 1.96 -9.71 2.12
CA SER A 166 2.65 -8.85 3.09
C SER A 166 3.58 -7.84 2.42
N ILE A 167 4.27 -8.21 1.34
CA ILE A 167 5.11 -7.30 0.54
C ILE A 167 4.23 -6.21 -0.09
N VAL A 168 3.14 -6.61 -0.76
CA VAL A 168 2.20 -5.68 -1.40
C VAL A 168 1.61 -4.69 -0.40
N LYS A 169 1.20 -5.19 0.77
CA LYS A 169 0.69 -4.38 1.89
C LYS A 169 1.75 -3.41 2.42
N ALA A 170 3.00 -3.85 2.55
CA ALA A 170 4.09 -3.03 3.08
C ALA A 170 4.40 -1.81 2.20
N PHE A 171 4.21 -1.92 0.89
CA PHE A 171 4.40 -0.81 -0.06
C PHE A 171 3.10 -0.04 -0.39
N GLY A 172 1.95 -0.44 0.18
CA GLY A 172 0.69 0.27 0.02
C GLY A 172 0.11 0.22 -1.40
N TRP A 173 0.47 -0.77 -2.20
CA TRP A 173 -0.05 -0.90 -3.57
C TRP A 173 -1.50 -1.38 -3.57
N ARG A 174 -2.36 -0.64 -4.27
CA ARG A 174 -3.81 -0.89 -4.33
C ARG A 174 -4.25 -1.77 -5.48
N GLU A 175 -3.40 -1.96 -6.47
CA GLU A 175 -3.66 -2.80 -7.63
C GLU A 175 -2.43 -3.63 -7.96
N VAL A 176 -2.64 -4.90 -8.31
CA VAL A 176 -1.59 -5.83 -8.73
C VAL A 176 -2.10 -6.71 -9.87
N VAL A 177 -1.21 -7.12 -10.77
CA VAL A 177 -1.55 -7.99 -11.89
C VAL A 177 -0.75 -9.29 -11.79
N PRO A 178 -1.40 -10.44 -11.54
CA PRO A 178 -0.75 -11.74 -11.66
C PRO A 178 -0.53 -12.08 -13.14
N ILE A 179 0.67 -12.58 -13.43
CA ILE A 179 1.09 -13.17 -14.70
C ILE A 179 1.43 -14.62 -14.41
N TYR A 180 0.64 -15.54 -14.95
CA TYR A 180 0.76 -16.97 -14.64
C TYR A 180 0.68 -17.84 -15.89
N VAL A 181 1.18 -19.06 -15.78
CA VAL A 181 1.22 -20.03 -16.87
C VAL A 181 -0.14 -20.69 -17.05
N ASP A 182 -0.56 -20.90 -18.30
CA ASP A 182 -1.84 -21.51 -18.66
C ASP A 182 -1.83 -23.04 -18.42
N ASN A 183 -1.83 -23.43 -17.15
CA ASN A 183 -1.96 -24.81 -16.69
C ASN A 183 -2.35 -24.85 -15.20
N GLN A 184 -2.51 -26.05 -14.65
CA GLN A 184 -2.86 -26.30 -13.25
C GLN A 184 -1.88 -25.71 -12.21
N LEU A 185 -0.60 -25.50 -12.57
CA LEU A 185 0.34 -24.81 -11.70
C LEU A 185 -0.08 -23.34 -11.57
N GLY A 186 -0.24 -22.66 -12.72
CA GLY A 186 -0.58 -21.25 -12.75
C GLY A 186 -1.99 -20.93 -12.25
N GLU A 187 -2.98 -21.75 -12.60
CA GLU A 187 -4.37 -21.55 -12.18
C GLU A 187 -4.58 -21.81 -10.69
N GLY A 188 -3.83 -22.75 -10.10
CA GLY A 188 -4.01 -23.20 -8.72
C GLY A 188 -3.76 -22.10 -7.69
N ILE A 189 -2.78 -21.21 -7.93
CA ILE A 189 -2.42 -20.15 -6.97
C ILE A 189 -3.43 -18.98 -6.95
N LEU A 190 -4.25 -18.81 -8.00
CA LEU A 190 -5.08 -17.62 -8.19
C LEU A 190 -6.16 -17.39 -7.11
N PRO A 191 -6.92 -18.40 -6.64
CA PRO A 191 -7.90 -18.21 -5.58
C PRO A 191 -7.24 -17.69 -4.30
N PHE A 192 -6.09 -18.25 -3.95
CA PHE A 192 -5.34 -17.83 -2.76
C PHE A 192 -4.81 -16.39 -2.88
N LEU A 193 -4.28 -16.01 -4.05
CA LEU A 193 -3.88 -14.62 -4.31
C LEU A 193 -5.07 -13.66 -4.21
N THR A 194 -6.21 -14.03 -4.80
CA THR A 194 -7.44 -13.21 -4.77
C THR A 194 -7.90 -12.99 -3.32
N ASP A 195 -8.05 -14.07 -2.54
CA ASP A 195 -8.45 -13.99 -1.14
C ASP A 195 -7.47 -13.17 -0.29
N ALA A 196 -6.16 -13.31 -0.54
CA ALA A 196 -5.13 -12.61 0.20
C ALA A 196 -5.05 -11.12 -0.14
N PHE A 197 -5.36 -10.73 -1.38
CA PHE A 197 -5.40 -9.34 -1.81
C PHE A 197 -6.69 -8.64 -1.40
N ASP A 198 -7.82 -9.34 -1.44
CA ASP A 198 -9.09 -8.81 -0.93
C ASP A 198 -9.00 -8.46 0.56
N LYS A 199 -8.34 -9.31 1.37
CA LYS A 199 -8.08 -9.04 2.80
C LYS A 199 -7.27 -7.77 3.08
N ILE A 200 -6.49 -7.29 2.11
CA ILE A 200 -5.69 -6.06 2.24
C ILE A 200 -6.25 -4.89 1.41
N ASN A 201 -7.45 -5.05 0.85
CA ASN A 201 -8.10 -4.08 -0.06
C ASN A 201 -7.26 -3.76 -1.32
N THR A 202 -6.53 -4.74 -1.84
CA THR A 202 -5.81 -4.65 -3.11
C THR A 202 -6.62 -5.35 -4.20
N ARG A 203 -6.81 -4.69 -5.34
CA ARG A 203 -7.59 -5.20 -6.47
C ARG A 203 -6.70 -5.90 -7.49
N ILE A 204 -7.28 -6.83 -8.24
CA ILE A 204 -6.68 -7.44 -9.42
C ILE A 204 -7.45 -6.94 -10.65
N PRO A 205 -7.03 -5.82 -11.28
CA PRO A 205 -7.77 -5.24 -12.41
C PRO A 205 -7.64 -6.08 -13.69
N TYR A 206 -6.61 -6.91 -13.78
CA TYR A 206 -6.34 -7.77 -14.92
C TYR A 206 -5.60 -9.03 -14.48
N ARG A 207 -5.85 -10.14 -15.17
CA ARG A 207 -5.16 -11.43 -14.99
C ARG A 207 -4.50 -11.78 -16.32
N SER A 208 -3.18 -11.88 -16.31
CA SER A 208 -2.39 -12.15 -17.51
C SER A 208 -2.04 -13.62 -17.57
N VAL A 209 -2.44 -14.26 -18.67
CA VAL A 209 -2.28 -15.70 -18.87
C VAL A 209 -1.30 -15.93 -20.00
N ILE A 210 -0.23 -16.69 -19.73
CA ILE A 210 0.79 -17.02 -20.72
C ILE A 210 0.72 -18.52 -21.02
N PRO A 211 0.44 -18.94 -22.27
CA PRO A 211 0.50 -20.35 -22.66
C PRO A 211 1.84 -21.00 -22.31
N SER A 212 1.82 -22.26 -21.86
CA SER A 212 3.03 -23.01 -21.49
C SER A 212 4.07 -23.09 -22.61
N LEU A 213 3.60 -23.15 -23.87
CA LEU A 213 4.39 -23.18 -25.10
C LEU A 213 4.37 -21.83 -25.84
N ALA A 214 4.12 -20.72 -25.15
CA ALA A 214 3.97 -19.41 -25.78
C ALA A 214 5.20 -19.02 -26.63
N THR A 215 4.97 -18.45 -27.81
CA THR A 215 6.03 -17.84 -28.63
C THR A 215 6.43 -16.47 -28.09
N ASP A 216 7.57 -15.95 -28.55
CA ASP A 216 8.05 -14.62 -28.12
C ASP A 216 7.06 -13.52 -28.52
N GLU A 217 6.38 -13.67 -29.66
CA GLU A 217 5.36 -12.74 -30.16
C GLU A 217 4.13 -12.73 -29.26
N GLN A 218 3.71 -13.89 -28.75
CA GLN A 218 2.58 -13.99 -27.82
C GLN A 218 2.91 -13.33 -26.48
N ILE A 219 4.14 -13.52 -25.97
CA ILE A 219 4.63 -12.85 -24.76
C ILE A 219 4.65 -11.33 -24.96
N VAL A 220 5.18 -10.84 -26.09
CA VAL A 220 5.23 -9.40 -26.41
C VAL A 220 3.84 -8.81 -26.55
N ALA A 221 2.92 -9.50 -27.22
CA ALA A 221 1.53 -9.04 -27.36
C ALA A 221 0.85 -8.86 -25.99
N GLU A 222 1.11 -9.78 -25.06
CA GLU A 222 0.58 -9.71 -23.71
C GLU A 222 1.22 -8.57 -22.89
N LEU A 223 2.55 -8.43 -22.95
CA LEU A 223 3.27 -7.31 -22.33
C LEU A 223 2.77 -5.95 -22.84
N HIS A 224 2.44 -5.83 -24.13
CA HIS A 224 1.84 -4.61 -24.67
C HIS A 224 0.48 -4.28 -24.03
N LYS A 225 -0.37 -5.27 -23.74
CA LYS A 225 -1.61 -5.03 -22.98
C LYS A 225 -1.30 -4.57 -21.55
N LEU A 226 -0.29 -5.15 -20.91
CA LEU A 226 0.15 -4.73 -19.59
C LEU A 226 0.72 -3.29 -19.56
N MET A 227 1.23 -2.79 -20.68
CA MET A 227 1.64 -1.39 -20.81
C MET A 227 0.45 -0.42 -20.92
N THR A 228 -0.70 -0.87 -21.45
CA THR A 228 -1.89 -0.02 -21.64
C THR A 228 -2.75 0.11 -20.39
N ILE A 229 -2.63 -0.80 -19.43
CA ILE A 229 -3.28 -0.67 -18.12
C ILE A 229 -2.52 0.33 -17.22
N GLN A 230 -3.15 0.79 -16.14
CA GLN A 230 -2.55 1.74 -15.20
C GLN A 230 -1.57 1.06 -14.23
N THR A 231 -1.84 -0.18 -13.83
CA THR A 231 -1.08 -0.93 -12.84
C THR A 231 0.36 -1.23 -13.30
N ARG A 232 1.33 -1.12 -12.40
CA ARG A 232 2.76 -1.36 -12.66
C ARG A 232 3.40 -2.34 -11.67
N VAL A 233 2.58 -3.05 -10.90
CA VAL A 233 2.99 -4.11 -9.98
C VAL A 233 2.58 -5.45 -10.58
N PHE A 234 3.56 -6.29 -10.89
CA PHE A 234 3.35 -7.58 -11.53
C PHE A 234 3.83 -8.72 -10.63
N ILE A 235 2.99 -9.74 -10.46
CA ILE A 235 3.34 -10.96 -9.73
C ILE A 235 3.55 -12.07 -10.76
N VAL A 236 4.74 -12.64 -10.83
CA VAL A 236 5.13 -13.59 -11.87
C VAL A 236 5.17 -15.00 -11.30
N HIS A 237 4.28 -15.85 -11.81
CA HIS A 237 4.18 -17.27 -11.49
C HIS A 237 4.27 -18.11 -12.77
N LEU A 238 5.49 -18.20 -13.29
CA LEU A 238 5.83 -18.92 -14.52
C LEU A 238 6.97 -19.90 -14.24
N LEU A 239 7.13 -20.89 -15.12
CA LEU A 239 8.32 -21.74 -15.12
C LEU A 239 9.58 -20.92 -15.50
N PRO A 240 10.78 -21.28 -15.00
CA PRO A 240 12.01 -20.49 -15.20
C PRO A 240 12.32 -20.16 -16.66
N SER A 241 12.10 -21.09 -17.59
CA SER A 241 12.33 -20.88 -19.03
C SER A 241 11.42 -19.81 -19.64
N LEU A 242 10.14 -19.83 -19.27
CA LEU A 242 9.14 -18.88 -19.72
C LEU A 242 9.31 -17.52 -19.04
N GLY A 243 9.61 -17.52 -17.74
CA GLY A 243 9.94 -16.32 -16.97
C GLY A 243 11.17 -15.59 -17.52
N SER A 244 12.23 -16.33 -17.86
CA SER A 244 13.44 -15.78 -18.49
C SER A 244 13.13 -15.03 -19.79
N ARG A 245 12.29 -15.63 -20.65
CA ARG A 245 11.84 -15.00 -21.91
C ARG A 245 10.95 -13.79 -21.64
N LEU A 246 10.04 -13.86 -20.67
CA LEU A 246 9.20 -12.74 -20.24
C LEU A 246 10.05 -11.53 -19.83
N PHE A 247 11.03 -11.71 -18.93
CA PHE A 247 11.88 -10.61 -18.44
C PHE A 247 12.79 -10.05 -19.53
N ALA A 248 13.34 -10.89 -20.41
CA ALA A 248 14.08 -10.43 -21.58
C ALA A 248 13.24 -9.50 -22.48
N LYS A 249 11.99 -9.88 -22.78
CA LYS A 249 11.06 -9.04 -23.56
C LYS A 249 10.61 -7.81 -22.79
N ALA A 250 10.34 -7.92 -21.49
CA ALA A 250 9.98 -6.80 -20.63
C ALA A 250 11.09 -5.73 -20.61
N LYS A 251 12.37 -6.14 -20.54
CA LYS A 251 13.52 -5.22 -20.64
C LYS A 251 13.58 -4.54 -22.01
N GLN A 252 13.39 -5.28 -23.10
CA GLN A 252 13.35 -4.73 -24.46
C GLN A 252 12.23 -3.70 -24.64
N LEU A 253 11.08 -3.92 -24.01
CA LEU A 253 9.92 -3.01 -24.05
C LEU A 253 9.99 -1.85 -23.04
N GLY A 254 11.07 -1.75 -22.26
CA GLY A 254 11.26 -0.70 -21.25
C GLY A 254 10.41 -0.87 -19.97
N MET A 255 9.86 -2.06 -19.74
CA MET A 255 9.08 -2.38 -18.53
C MET A 255 9.96 -2.76 -17.31
N MET A 256 11.28 -2.70 -17.47
CA MET A 256 12.27 -2.80 -16.39
C MET A 256 12.84 -1.43 -15.98
N ALA A 257 12.13 -0.35 -16.31
CA ALA A 257 12.50 1.02 -15.95
C ALA A 257 11.89 1.46 -14.61
N ALA A 258 12.29 2.65 -14.14
CA ALA A 258 11.75 3.25 -12.92
C ALA A 258 10.21 3.37 -12.99
N GLY A 259 9.53 2.97 -11.91
CA GLY A 259 8.07 2.97 -11.80
C GLY A 259 7.41 1.60 -11.92
N TYR A 260 8.16 0.57 -12.33
CA TYR A 260 7.71 -0.82 -12.35
C TYR A 260 8.12 -1.58 -11.08
N ALA A 261 7.28 -2.51 -10.63
CA ALA A 261 7.58 -3.49 -9.60
C ALA A 261 7.26 -4.89 -10.11
N TRP A 262 8.17 -5.82 -9.88
CA TRP A 262 8.02 -7.23 -10.25
C TRP A 262 8.29 -8.08 -9.01
N ILE A 263 7.41 -9.03 -8.75
CA ILE A 263 7.53 -9.99 -7.64
C ILE A 263 7.44 -11.40 -8.23
N CYS A 264 8.53 -12.15 -8.18
CA CYS A 264 8.56 -13.55 -8.56
C CYS A 264 8.10 -14.42 -7.40
N THR A 265 7.34 -15.45 -7.74
CA THR A 265 7.07 -16.60 -6.88
C THR A 265 8.31 -17.49 -6.75
N ASP A 266 8.26 -18.46 -5.83
CA ASP A 266 9.29 -19.48 -5.64
C ASP A 266 9.63 -20.25 -6.93
N ALA A 267 8.64 -20.51 -7.79
CA ALA A 267 8.77 -21.17 -9.09
C ALA A 267 9.89 -20.62 -10.00
N ILE A 268 10.19 -19.33 -9.90
CA ILE A 268 11.36 -18.72 -10.57
C ILE A 268 12.48 -18.47 -9.57
N THR A 269 12.13 -17.94 -8.39
CA THR A 269 13.09 -17.44 -7.40
C THR A 269 14.08 -18.51 -6.93
N ASP A 270 13.63 -19.76 -6.81
CA ASP A 270 14.48 -20.89 -6.41
C ASP A 270 15.50 -21.30 -7.46
N GLU A 271 15.24 -20.99 -8.73
CA GLU A 271 16.11 -21.37 -9.85
C GLU A 271 16.95 -20.22 -10.39
N LEU A 272 16.80 -19.00 -9.84
CA LEU A 272 17.55 -17.81 -10.28
C LEU A 272 19.07 -18.03 -10.29
N ASN A 273 19.63 -18.79 -9.34
CA ASN A 273 21.07 -19.08 -9.32
C ASN A 273 21.52 -20.03 -10.44
N SER A 274 20.60 -20.80 -11.03
CA SER A 274 20.84 -21.73 -12.14
C SER A 274 20.61 -21.10 -13.52
N ILE A 275 19.95 -19.94 -13.56
CA ILE A 275 19.71 -19.19 -14.81
C ILE A 275 21.01 -18.48 -15.23
N ASP A 276 21.20 -18.35 -16.54
CA ASP A 276 22.38 -17.68 -17.10
C ASP A 276 22.51 -16.24 -16.56
N PRO A 277 23.71 -15.80 -16.11
CA PRO A 277 23.92 -14.46 -15.58
C PRO A 277 23.46 -13.32 -16.51
N SER A 278 23.54 -13.51 -17.83
CA SER A 278 23.06 -12.52 -18.81
C SER A 278 21.54 -12.36 -18.79
N ILE A 279 20.81 -13.42 -18.44
CA ILE A 279 19.35 -13.40 -18.26
C ILE A 279 19.01 -12.77 -16.90
N ILE A 280 19.76 -13.08 -15.84
CA ILE A 280 19.59 -12.45 -14.52
C ILE A 280 19.77 -10.93 -14.60
N ASP A 281 20.68 -10.45 -15.47
CA ASP A 281 20.81 -9.01 -15.73
C ASP A 281 19.54 -8.39 -16.35
N THR A 282 18.65 -9.18 -16.96
CA THR A 282 17.36 -8.66 -17.43
C THR A 282 16.35 -8.43 -16.30
N MET A 283 16.63 -8.95 -15.10
CA MET A 283 15.76 -8.97 -13.94
C MET A 283 16.19 -7.99 -12.84
N GLN A 284 17.00 -6.96 -13.17
CA GLN A 284 17.45 -5.98 -12.17
C GLN A 284 16.29 -5.36 -11.41
N GLY A 285 16.39 -5.40 -10.08
CA GLY A 285 15.41 -4.83 -9.16
C GLY A 285 14.13 -5.65 -8.97
N VAL A 286 14.05 -6.85 -9.54
CA VAL A 286 12.95 -7.80 -9.27
C VAL A 286 13.02 -8.27 -7.82
N LEU A 287 11.87 -8.37 -7.16
CA LEU A 287 11.72 -9.03 -5.87
C LEU A 287 11.36 -10.49 -6.08
N GLY A 288 11.78 -11.36 -5.16
CA GLY A 288 11.39 -12.77 -5.15
C GLY A 288 11.07 -13.24 -3.75
N VAL A 289 10.24 -14.27 -3.66
CA VAL A 289 10.05 -15.06 -2.43
C VAL A 289 10.47 -16.49 -2.70
N ARG A 290 11.08 -17.13 -1.70
CA ARG A 290 11.45 -18.55 -1.76
C ARG A 290 11.44 -19.22 -0.38
N PRO A 291 11.28 -20.54 -0.28
CA PRO A 291 11.39 -21.26 0.98
C PRO A 291 12.73 -20.99 1.66
N HIS A 292 12.71 -20.75 2.98
CA HIS A 292 13.92 -20.55 3.75
C HIS A 292 14.68 -21.88 3.94
N VAL A 293 15.98 -21.87 3.67
CA VAL A 293 16.88 -22.99 3.94
C VAL A 293 17.95 -22.56 4.95
N PRO A 294 18.01 -23.18 6.15
CA PRO A 294 19.03 -22.86 7.13
C PRO A 294 20.44 -23.13 6.61
N ASN A 295 21.34 -22.15 6.76
CA ASN A 295 22.73 -22.30 6.34
C ASN A 295 23.56 -23.06 7.38
N THR A 296 23.56 -24.40 7.30
CA THR A 296 24.30 -25.29 8.21
C THR A 296 25.63 -25.76 7.63
N ALA A 297 26.55 -26.23 8.48
CA ALA A 297 27.85 -26.75 8.03
C ALA A 297 27.68 -28.06 7.23
N GLU A 298 26.68 -28.85 7.60
CA GLU A 298 26.26 -30.10 6.96
C GLU A 298 25.79 -29.83 5.53
N LEU A 299 24.93 -28.82 5.33
CA LEU A 299 24.48 -28.39 4.01
C LEU A 299 25.65 -27.93 3.14
N GLN A 300 26.56 -27.12 3.67
CA GLN A 300 27.73 -26.66 2.92
C GLN A 300 28.67 -27.81 2.51
N SER A 301 28.84 -28.79 3.39
CA SER A 301 29.59 -30.03 3.10
C SER A 301 28.89 -30.85 2.01
N PHE A 302 27.58 -31.03 2.12
CA PHE A 302 26.77 -31.74 1.14
C PHE A 302 26.85 -31.09 -0.24
N ILE A 303 26.65 -29.78 -0.35
CA ILE A 303 26.72 -29.03 -1.62
C ILE A 303 28.07 -29.28 -2.31
N LYS A 304 29.18 -29.22 -1.58
CA LYS A 304 30.52 -29.47 -2.15
C LYS A 304 30.65 -30.89 -2.70
N ARG A 305 30.23 -31.91 -1.94
CA ARG A 305 30.25 -33.31 -2.37
C ARG A 305 29.34 -33.55 -3.56
N TRP A 306 28.13 -32.99 -3.51
CA TRP A 306 27.13 -33.12 -4.55
C TRP A 306 27.61 -32.51 -5.87
N LYS A 307 28.18 -31.29 -5.86
CA LYS A 307 28.74 -30.67 -7.07
C LYS A 307 29.79 -31.56 -7.76
N LEU A 308 30.70 -32.15 -6.98
CA LEU A 308 31.72 -33.05 -7.50
C LEU A 308 31.11 -34.31 -8.13
N LYS A 309 30.17 -34.97 -7.42
CA LYS A 309 29.52 -36.19 -7.92
C LYS A 309 28.62 -35.91 -9.14
N PHE A 310 27.89 -34.80 -9.11
CA PHE A 310 27.00 -34.40 -10.18
C PHE A 310 27.76 -34.09 -11.47
N GLN A 311 28.89 -33.40 -11.38
CA GLN A 311 29.78 -33.12 -12.50
C GLN A 311 30.34 -34.40 -13.13
N GLN A 312 30.69 -35.40 -12.31
CA GLN A 312 31.19 -36.69 -12.81
C GLN A 312 30.14 -37.41 -13.67
N SER A 313 28.87 -37.35 -13.28
CA SER A 313 27.76 -37.95 -14.04
C SER A 313 27.24 -37.08 -15.18
N ASN A 314 27.50 -35.76 -15.14
CA ASN A 314 27.05 -34.80 -16.14
C ASN A 314 28.20 -33.85 -16.54
N PRO A 315 29.16 -34.32 -17.36
CA PRO A 315 30.37 -33.55 -17.68
C PRO A 315 30.10 -32.22 -18.38
N ASP A 316 29.01 -32.14 -19.16
CA ASP A 316 28.65 -30.97 -19.97
C ASP A 316 28.09 -29.79 -19.15
N ILE A 317 27.66 -30.03 -17.92
CA ILE A 317 27.06 -29.02 -17.06
C ILE A 317 28.16 -28.35 -16.26
N VAL A 318 28.43 -27.06 -16.49
CA VAL A 318 29.47 -26.33 -15.77
C VAL A 318 28.91 -25.69 -14.49
N ASN A 319 29.57 -25.91 -13.36
CA ASN A 319 29.23 -25.30 -12.04
C ASN A 319 27.77 -25.51 -11.62
N PRO A 320 27.35 -26.77 -11.38
CA PRO A 320 25.97 -27.08 -11.04
C PRO A 320 25.52 -26.38 -9.75
N GLN A 321 24.29 -25.87 -9.73
CA GLN A 321 23.68 -25.21 -8.57
C GLN A 321 22.56 -26.05 -7.97
N LEU A 322 22.64 -26.30 -6.66
CA LEU A 322 21.63 -27.03 -5.93
C LEU A 322 20.52 -26.05 -5.52
N ASN A 323 19.26 -26.43 -5.76
CA ASN A 323 18.08 -25.69 -5.29
C ASN A 323 17.32 -26.49 -4.21
N VAL A 324 16.25 -25.89 -3.69
CA VAL A 324 15.47 -26.48 -2.59
C VAL A 324 14.84 -27.84 -2.94
N PHE A 325 14.41 -28.05 -4.19
CA PHE A 325 13.84 -29.33 -4.62
C PHE A 325 14.84 -30.49 -4.50
N GLY A 326 16.14 -30.22 -4.72
CA GLY A 326 17.19 -31.22 -4.51
C GLY A 326 17.37 -31.59 -3.04
N LEU A 327 17.24 -30.59 -2.14
CA LEU A 327 17.29 -30.81 -0.69
C LEU A 327 16.06 -31.59 -0.21
N TRP A 328 14.87 -31.25 -0.70
CA TRP A 328 13.66 -32.02 -0.40
C TRP A 328 13.72 -33.44 -0.96
N ALA A 329 14.32 -33.66 -2.13
CA ALA A 329 14.58 -35.01 -2.63
C ALA A 329 15.48 -35.80 -1.69
N TYR A 330 16.52 -35.16 -1.13
CA TYR A 330 17.41 -35.79 -0.15
C TYR A 330 16.69 -36.13 1.15
N ASP A 331 16.00 -35.15 1.74
CA ASP A 331 15.33 -35.30 3.03
C ASP A 331 14.15 -36.29 2.92
N SER A 332 13.33 -36.21 1.87
CA SER A 332 12.24 -37.17 1.63
C SER A 332 12.73 -38.60 1.43
N THR A 333 13.89 -38.80 0.78
CA THR A 333 14.50 -40.13 0.64
C THR A 333 15.00 -40.66 1.98
N THR A 334 15.59 -39.78 2.79
CA THR A 334 16.03 -40.11 4.16
C THR A 334 14.82 -40.51 5.01
N ALA A 335 13.74 -39.74 4.93
CA ALA A 335 12.47 -40.04 5.59
C ALA A 335 11.89 -41.39 5.17
N LEU A 336 11.89 -41.68 3.87
CA LEU A 336 11.43 -42.96 3.34
C LEU A 336 12.27 -44.13 3.85
N ALA A 337 13.60 -43.97 3.92
CA ALA A 337 14.48 -45.00 4.44
C ALA A 337 14.25 -45.28 5.94
N MET A 338 13.98 -44.23 6.74
CA MET A 338 13.57 -44.37 8.14
C MET A 338 12.23 -45.10 8.26
N ALA A 339 11.23 -44.67 7.49
CA ALA A 339 9.89 -45.25 7.51
C ALA A 339 9.86 -46.72 7.08
N ILE A 340 10.69 -47.12 6.11
CA ILE A 340 10.81 -48.51 5.66
C ILE A 340 11.36 -49.42 6.76
N GLU A 341 12.37 -48.96 7.50
CA GLU A 341 12.91 -49.73 8.64
C GLU A 341 11.88 -49.82 9.77
N GLU A 342 11.24 -48.71 10.12
CA GLU A 342 10.24 -48.65 11.21
C GLU A 342 9.00 -49.50 10.91
N ALA A 343 8.47 -49.42 9.69
CA ALA A 343 7.32 -50.23 9.28
C ALA A 343 7.63 -51.74 9.23
N GLY A 344 8.92 -52.11 9.34
CA GLY A 344 9.36 -53.50 9.25
C GLY A 344 8.98 -54.13 7.92
N VAL A 345 9.11 -53.36 6.82
CA VAL A 345 8.72 -53.79 5.47
C VAL A 345 9.46 -55.10 5.17
N SER A 346 8.68 -56.17 5.09
CA SER A 346 9.17 -57.51 4.77
C SER A 346 8.80 -57.84 3.32
N ASN A 347 9.38 -58.90 2.75
CA ASN A 347 9.04 -59.41 1.41
C ASN A 347 7.58 -59.93 1.26
N ILE A 348 6.67 -59.53 2.15
CA ILE A 348 5.24 -59.78 1.99
C ILE A 348 4.78 -58.94 0.79
N GLY A 349 4.56 -59.62 -0.33
CA GLY A 349 4.24 -59.02 -1.63
C GLY A 349 2.82 -58.46 -1.74
N PHE A 350 2.47 -58.09 -2.96
CA PHE A 350 1.16 -57.58 -3.35
C PHE A 350 0.10 -58.69 -3.30
N ASP A 351 -1.12 -58.33 -2.86
CA ASP A 351 -2.29 -59.19 -3.02
C ASP A 351 -2.66 -59.27 -4.50
N GLN A 352 -2.49 -60.45 -5.10
CA GLN A 352 -2.96 -60.70 -6.46
C GLN A 352 -4.49 -60.76 -6.47
N MET A 353 -5.10 -60.03 -7.40
CA MET A 353 -6.55 -60.05 -7.58
C MET A 353 -6.97 -61.41 -8.13
N SER A 354 -7.81 -62.14 -7.40
CA SER A 354 -8.09 -63.56 -7.63
C SER A 354 -9.11 -63.88 -8.74
N ASP A 355 -9.54 -62.89 -9.54
CA ASP A 355 -10.47 -63.11 -10.66
C ASP A 355 -10.21 -62.10 -11.80
N ILE A 356 -9.15 -62.33 -12.57
CA ILE A 356 -8.93 -61.57 -13.80
C ILE A 356 -9.76 -62.22 -14.92
N SER A 357 -10.93 -61.64 -15.22
CA SER A 357 -11.63 -61.96 -16.46
C SER A 357 -10.71 -61.65 -17.65
N GLY A 358 -10.69 -62.48 -18.70
CA GLY A 358 -9.74 -62.34 -19.82
C GLY A 358 -9.80 -61.05 -20.65
N ASN A 359 -10.63 -60.08 -20.26
CA ASN A 359 -10.85 -58.79 -20.94
C ASN A 359 -10.42 -57.56 -20.09
N THR A 360 -9.68 -57.71 -18.98
CA THR A 360 -9.25 -56.57 -18.16
C THR A 360 -8.08 -55.79 -18.79
N THR A 361 -8.05 -54.48 -18.58
CA THR A 361 -6.93 -53.63 -19.01
C THR A 361 -5.77 -53.69 -18.00
N ASP A 362 -4.57 -53.26 -18.41
CA ASP A 362 -3.41 -53.24 -17.52
C ASP A 362 -3.64 -52.42 -16.24
N LEU A 363 -4.50 -51.39 -16.30
CA LEU A 363 -4.90 -50.56 -15.16
C LEU A 363 -5.78 -51.27 -14.10
N GLU A 364 -6.27 -52.46 -14.40
CA GLU A 364 -7.09 -53.28 -13.50
C GLU A 364 -6.34 -54.52 -13.00
N SER A 365 -5.09 -54.72 -13.47
CA SER A 365 -4.35 -55.97 -13.31
C SER A 365 -3.24 -55.95 -12.24
N PHE A 366 -2.93 -54.79 -11.67
CA PHE A 366 -1.91 -54.68 -10.61
C PHE A 366 -2.50 -54.96 -9.23
N GLY A 367 -1.71 -55.57 -8.35
CA GLY A 367 -2.17 -55.97 -7.02
C GLY A 367 -2.29 -54.80 -6.03
N VAL A 368 -2.71 -55.12 -4.80
CA VAL A 368 -2.75 -54.16 -3.68
C VAL A 368 -1.60 -54.44 -2.70
N SER A 369 -0.85 -53.41 -2.31
CA SER A 369 0.26 -53.52 -1.37
C SER A 369 -0.22 -53.73 0.06
N ARG A 370 0.24 -54.81 0.71
CA ARG A 370 -0.04 -55.08 2.13
C ARG A 370 0.81 -54.23 3.08
N ASN A 371 1.99 -53.81 2.65
CA ASN A 371 2.89 -52.97 3.44
C ASN A 371 2.53 -51.49 3.34
N GLY A 372 1.83 -51.09 2.27
CA GLY A 372 1.41 -49.73 1.96
C GLY A 372 0.87 -48.92 3.14
N PRO A 373 -0.20 -49.37 3.82
CA PRO A 373 -0.79 -48.64 4.94
C PRO A 373 0.18 -48.42 6.10
N LYS A 374 1.01 -49.43 6.44
CA LYS A 374 2.00 -49.34 7.51
C LYS A 374 3.13 -48.38 7.14
N LEU A 375 3.59 -48.44 5.89
CA LEU A 375 4.63 -47.56 5.38
C LEU A 375 4.16 -46.11 5.34
N LEU A 376 2.92 -45.87 4.88
CA LEU A 376 2.29 -44.55 4.92
C LEU A 376 2.24 -44.01 6.35
N GLN A 377 1.78 -44.81 7.31
CA GLN A 377 1.71 -44.41 8.71
C GLN A 377 3.10 -44.08 9.29
N ALA A 378 4.12 -44.90 9.01
CA ALA A 378 5.49 -44.64 9.44
C ALA A 378 6.03 -43.35 8.80
N MET A 379 5.79 -43.14 7.52
CA MET A 379 6.24 -41.95 6.80
C MET A 379 5.62 -40.66 7.35
N LEU A 380 4.33 -40.67 7.71
CA LEU A 380 3.64 -39.55 8.36
C LEU A 380 4.11 -39.33 9.81
N GLY A 381 4.66 -40.34 10.48
CA GLY A 381 5.23 -40.26 11.83
C GLY A 381 6.68 -39.75 11.86
N THR A 382 7.36 -39.70 10.71
CA THR A 382 8.77 -39.32 10.63
C THR A 382 8.97 -37.84 10.89
N ALA A 383 9.85 -37.50 11.84
CA ALA A 383 10.28 -36.13 12.13
C ALA A 383 11.78 -36.09 12.43
N PHE A 384 12.52 -35.23 11.73
CA PHE A 384 13.96 -35.06 11.93
C PHE A 384 14.45 -33.72 11.36
N GLN A 385 15.67 -33.34 11.70
CA GLN A 385 16.34 -32.18 11.11
C GLN A 385 17.14 -32.63 9.88
N GLY A 386 16.66 -32.25 8.69
CA GLY A 386 17.27 -32.54 7.39
C GLY A 386 18.18 -31.41 6.89
N LEU A 387 18.58 -31.50 5.62
CA LEU A 387 19.39 -30.48 4.95
C LEU A 387 18.60 -29.21 4.63
N SER A 388 17.28 -29.34 4.41
CA SER A 388 16.37 -28.22 4.15
C SER A 388 15.83 -27.55 5.42
N GLY A 389 16.14 -28.08 6.61
CA GLY A 389 15.61 -27.63 7.90
C GLY A 389 14.84 -28.75 8.60
N ASP A 390 13.84 -28.39 9.40
CA ASP A 390 12.97 -29.38 10.05
C ASP A 390 12.08 -30.06 9.00
N PHE A 391 12.16 -31.40 8.92
CA PHE A 391 11.33 -32.20 8.04
C PHE A 391 10.19 -32.82 8.86
N ILE A 392 8.99 -32.26 8.72
CA ILE A 392 7.78 -32.70 9.41
C ILE A 392 6.64 -32.73 8.39
N ILE A 393 5.94 -33.86 8.30
CA ILE A 393 4.76 -34.01 7.44
C ILE A 393 3.49 -33.87 8.28
N VAL A 394 2.70 -32.83 8.02
CA VAL A 394 1.39 -32.60 8.66
C VAL A 394 0.31 -32.68 7.59
N ASP A 395 -0.74 -33.46 7.86
CA ASP A 395 -1.84 -33.70 6.90
C ASP A 395 -1.35 -34.13 5.50
N GLY A 396 -0.29 -34.96 5.45
CA GLY A 396 0.28 -35.48 4.20
C GLY A 396 1.13 -34.48 3.40
N GLN A 397 1.48 -33.32 3.97
CA GLN A 397 2.36 -32.33 3.33
C GLN A 397 3.45 -31.78 4.25
N LEU A 398 4.56 -31.34 3.67
CA LEU A 398 5.68 -30.74 4.39
C LEU A 398 5.27 -29.42 5.05
N GLU A 399 5.42 -29.35 6.37
CA GLU A 399 5.21 -28.12 7.14
C GLU A 399 6.50 -27.29 7.13
N SER A 400 6.45 -26.07 6.59
CA SER A 400 7.53 -25.09 6.82
C SER A 400 7.02 -23.66 6.66
N PRO A 401 7.13 -22.81 7.71
CA PRO A 401 6.42 -21.53 7.77
C PRO A 401 7.26 -20.30 7.36
N VAL A 402 8.50 -20.48 6.87
CA VAL A 402 9.45 -19.36 6.68
C VAL A 402 9.86 -19.20 5.22
N TYR A 403 9.77 -17.96 4.73
CA TYR A 403 10.19 -17.57 3.38
C TYR A 403 11.29 -16.52 3.43
N ASP A 404 12.31 -16.66 2.59
CA ASP A 404 13.25 -15.59 2.27
C ASP A 404 12.57 -14.60 1.33
N ILE A 405 12.82 -13.31 1.57
CA ILE A 405 12.50 -12.24 0.63
C ILE A 405 13.81 -11.76 0.04
N VAL A 406 13.90 -11.82 -1.29
CA VAL A 406 15.13 -11.52 -2.02
C VAL A 406 14.94 -10.43 -3.07
N ASN A 407 16.03 -9.81 -3.47
CA ASN A 407 16.09 -8.80 -4.51
C ASN A 407 17.21 -9.13 -5.50
N VAL A 408 16.91 -9.10 -6.79
CA VAL A 408 17.88 -9.34 -7.85
C VAL A 408 18.72 -8.08 -8.06
N ILE A 409 20.04 -8.19 -7.86
CA ILE A 409 21.01 -7.10 -7.96
C ILE A 409 22.27 -7.62 -8.66
N GLY A 410 22.65 -6.98 -9.77
CA GLY A 410 23.75 -7.44 -10.61
C GLY A 410 23.49 -8.84 -11.14
N ASN A 411 24.50 -9.71 -11.06
CA ASN A 411 24.40 -11.09 -11.57
C ASN A 411 23.93 -12.09 -10.49
N GLY A 412 23.24 -11.61 -9.46
CA GLY A 412 22.89 -12.46 -8.33
C GLY A 412 21.72 -11.98 -7.51
N ILE A 413 21.50 -12.69 -6.42
CA ILE A 413 20.36 -12.51 -5.53
C ILE A 413 20.87 -12.01 -4.19
N LYS A 414 20.25 -10.96 -3.66
CA LYS A 414 20.51 -10.46 -2.31
C LYS A 414 19.30 -10.70 -1.42
N GLU A 415 19.50 -11.38 -0.31
CA GLU A 415 18.50 -11.49 0.74
C GLU A 415 18.26 -10.13 1.40
N ILE A 416 17.00 -9.72 1.50
CA ILE A 416 16.58 -8.44 2.07
C ILE A 416 15.73 -8.61 3.34
N GLY A 417 15.29 -9.83 3.65
CA GLY A 417 14.57 -10.15 4.88
C GLY A 417 13.87 -11.49 4.77
N PHE A 418 13.00 -11.75 5.73
CA PHE A 418 12.24 -12.99 5.84
C PHE A 418 10.77 -12.68 6.08
N TRP A 419 9.93 -13.65 5.77
CA TRP A 419 8.54 -13.69 6.18
C TRP A 419 8.29 -14.90 7.06
N THR A 420 7.56 -14.69 8.16
CA THR A 420 7.19 -15.72 9.13
C THR A 420 5.69 -15.61 9.43
N ALA A 421 5.04 -16.75 9.67
CA ALA A 421 3.59 -16.78 9.90
C ALA A 421 3.14 -15.96 11.14
N ASP A 422 3.97 -15.88 12.17
CA ASP A 422 3.69 -15.21 13.44
C ASP A 422 4.01 -13.70 13.42
N LYS A 423 5.12 -13.29 12.79
CA LYS A 423 5.60 -11.89 12.82
C LYS A 423 5.40 -11.13 11.51
N GLY A 424 5.06 -11.81 10.43
CA GLY A 424 5.04 -11.23 9.08
C GLY A 424 6.46 -10.93 8.59
N ILE A 425 6.68 -9.75 8.00
CA ILE A 425 7.98 -9.34 7.44
C ILE A 425 8.96 -8.93 8.55
N VAL A 426 10.12 -9.57 8.57
CA VAL A 426 11.22 -9.32 9.52
C VAL A 426 12.55 -9.23 8.79
N ARG A 427 13.50 -8.45 9.32
CA ARG A 427 14.84 -8.35 8.71
C ARG A 427 15.73 -9.57 9.02
N GLN A 428 15.59 -10.13 10.21
CA GLN A 428 16.39 -11.23 10.73
C GLN A 428 15.50 -12.12 11.60
N ILE A 429 15.80 -13.41 11.65
CA ILE A 429 15.09 -14.42 12.45
C ILE A 429 15.55 -14.39 13.95
N ASN A 430 16.37 -13.41 14.32
CA ASN A 430 16.91 -13.21 15.68
C ASN A 430 15.92 -12.49 16.64
N PRO A 431 16.11 -12.58 17.98
CA PRO A 431 15.19 -12.00 18.98
C PRO A 431 14.97 -10.49 18.84
N ILE A 432 15.93 -9.74 18.28
CA ILE A 432 15.79 -8.32 18.00
C ILE A 432 15.05 -8.15 16.66
N THR A 433 13.72 -8.15 16.73
CA THR A 433 12.85 -8.12 15.55
C THR A 433 12.78 -6.71 14.97
N ILE A 434 13.51 -6.46 13.87
CA ILE A 434 13.32 -5.25 13.04
C ILE A 434 12.24 -5.54 12.00
N LYS A 435 11.06 -4.92 12.14
CA LYS A 435 9.92 -5.05 11.21
C LYS A 435 10.10 -4.17 9.97
N LYS A 436 11.21 -4.35 9.25
CA LYS A 436 11.50 -3.63 8.00
C LYS A 436 12.41 -4.46 7.12
N LEU A 437 12.15 -4.46 5.81
CA LEU A 437 13.07 -5.01 4.82
C LEU A 437 14.39 -4.23 4.80
N GLY A 438 15.44 -4.90 4.36
CA GLY A 438 16.70 -4.28 3.97
C GLY A 438 16.54 -3.32 2.79
N THR A 439 17.64 -2.72 2.35
CA THR A 439 17.65 -1.85 1.18
C THR A 439 17.26 -2.63 -0.07
N ILE A 440 16.28 -2.10 -0.82
CA ILE A 440 15.78 -2.67 -2.06
C ILE A 440 16.24 -1.80 -3.22
N LEU A 441 16.77 -2.43 -4.26
CA LEU A 441 16.94 -1.82 -5.56
C LEU A 441 15.71 -2.16 -6.40
N TRP A 442 15.10 -1.14 -7.00
CA TRP A 442 13.95 -1.27 -7.89
C TRP A 442 14.38 -1.16 -9.35
N PRO A 443 13.55 -1.65 -10.29
CA PRO A 443 13.79 -1.48 -11.73
C PRO A 443 14.13 -0.02 -12.07
N GLY A 444 15.05 0.16 -13.02
CA GLY A 444 15.63 1.47 -13.37
C GLY A 444 16.70 1.98 -12.38
N ASP A 445 17.31 1.09 -11.60
CA ASP A 445 18.42 1.38 -10.66
C ASP A 445 18.06 2.41 -9.58
N THR A 446 16.82 2.38 -9.10
CA THR A 446 16.32 3.34 -8.10
C THR A 446 16.18 2.70 -6.72
N ALA A 447 16.52 3.43 -5.65
CA ALA A 447 16.26 3.02 -4.27
C ALA A 447 14.85 3.39 -3.80
N THR A 448 14.13 4.21 -4.56
CA THR A 448 12.79 4.68 -4.24
C THR A 448 11.74 3.67 -4.68
N PRO A 449 10.83 3.22 -3.81
CA PRO A 449 9.80 2.28 -4.20
C PRO A 449 8.89 2.88 -5.26
N PRO A 450 8.53 2.11 -6.31
CA PRO A 450 7.62 2.56 -7.33
C PRO A 450 6.24 2.79 -6.74
N LYS A 451 5.51 3.77 -7.27
CA LYS A 451 4.13 4.06 -6.87
C LYS A 451 3.17 2.89 -7.14
N GLY A 452 3.56 1.95 -8.01
CA GLY A 452 2.77 0.78 -8.38
C GLY A 452 1.75 1.03 -9.50
N TRP A 453 1.72 2.23 -10.06
CA TRP A 453 0.86 2.59 -11.17
C TRP A 453 1.48 3.75 -11.97
N ALA A 454 1.10 3.88 -13.24
CA ALA A 454 1.49 4.98 -14.11
C ALA A 454 0.30 5.43 -14.94
N ILE A 455 0.27 6.71 -15.32
CA ILE A 455 -0.76 7.23 -16.22
C ILE A 455 -0.69 6.45 -17.54
N PRO A 456 -1.78 5.78 -17.98
CA PRO A 456 -1.75 5.04 -19.22
C PRO A 456 -1.60 6.02 -20.39
N LYS A 457 -0.71 5.70 -21.36
CA LYS A 457 -0.51 6.56 -22.54
C LYS A 457 -1.79 6.75 -23.38
N ASN A 458 -2.73 5.81 -23.29
CA ASN A 458 -4.05 5.83 -23.93
C ASN A 458 -5.21 5.90 -22.91
N GLY A 459 -4.94 6.30 -21.66
CA GLY A 459 -5.96 6.32 -20.60
C GLY A 459 -7.04 7.37 -20.87
N LYS A 460 -8.30 7.04 -20.55
CA LYS A 460 -9.41 8.00 -20.59
C LYS A 460 -9.07 9.17 -19.64
N LYS A 461 -8.96 10.38 -20.19
CA LYS A 461 -8.73 11.59 -19.39
C LYS A 461 -9.98 11.90 -18.58
N LEU A 462 -9.80 12.40 -17.36
CA LEU A 462 -10.88 12.96 -16.55
C LEU A 462 -11.44 14.19 -17.28
N ARG A 463 -12.71 14.17 -17.65
CA ARG A 463 -13.39 15.30 -18.29
C ARG A 463 -13.90 16.25 -17.22
N VAL A 464 -13.20 17.37 -17.06
CA VAL A 464 -13.54 18.40 -16.07
C VAL A 464 -14.41 19.45 -16.75
N GLY A 465 -15.69 19.48 -16.43
CA GLY A 465 -16.61 20.50 -16.90
C GLY A 465 -16.21 21.87 -16.34
N VAL A 466 -16.27 22.92 -17.17
CA VAL A 466 -16.02 24.31 -16.72
C VAL A 466 -17.13 25.24 -17.19
N PRO A 467 -17.63 26.15 -16.33
CA PRO A 467 -18.67 27.09 -16.71
C PRO A 467 -18.14 28.12 -17.70
N VAL A 468 -18.92 28.44 -18.73
CA VAL A 468 -18.62 29.55 -19.64
C VAL A 468 -19.39 30.77 -19.18
N ASN A 469 -18.68 31.71 -18.55
CA ASN A 469 -19.24 32.96 -18.06
C ASN A 469 -18.39 34.17 -18.51
N ALA A 470 -18.94 34.98 -19.42
CA ALA A 470 -18.22 36.14 -19.96
C ALA A 470 -18.03 37.29 -18.95
N ARG A 471 -18.80 37.32 -17.85
CA ARG A 471 -18.83 38.47 -16.94
C ARG A 471 -17.75 38.43 -15.86
N PHE A 472 -17.30 37.25 -15.43
CA PHE A 472 -16.30 37.07 -14.37
C PHE A 472 -15.11 36.25 -14.87
N SER A 473 -14.42 36.79 -15.87
CA SER A 473 -13.24 36.13 -16.46
C SER A 473 -12.08 35.96 -15.47
N GLN A 474 -12.10 36.64 -14.32
CA GLN A 474 -11.12 36.42 -13.26
C GLN A 474 -11.32 35.08 -12.52
N LEU A 475 -12.57 34.58 -12.45
CA LEU A 475 -12.89 33.32 -11.76
C LEU A 475 -12.67 32.12 -12.67
N VAL A 476 -13.25 32.18 -13.88
CA VAL A 476 -13.06 31.20 -14.96
C VAL A 476 -13.15 31.94 -16.29
N LYS A 477 -12.12 31.80 -17.12
CA LYS A 477 -12.05 32.32 -18.48
C LYS A 477 -11.79 31.19 -19.43
N VAL A 478 -12.65 31.09 -20.43
CA VAL A 478 -12.51 30.10 -21.51
C VAL A 478 -12.17 30.86 -22.79
N THR A 479 -10.98 30.63 -23.33
CA THR A 479 -10.54 31.17 -24.62
C THR A 479 -10.39 30.02 -25.62
N ARG A 480 -11.04 30.16 -26.77
CA ARG A 480 -10.93 29.19 -27.85
C ARG A 480 -9.96 29.71 -28.89
N ASN A 481 -8.87 29.00 -29.13
CA ASN A 481 -7.95 29.36 -30.19
C ASN A 481 -8.48 28.87 -31.54
N SER A 482 -8.87 29.80 -32.41
CA SER A 482 -9.48 29.50 -33.72
C SER A 482 -8.54 28.81 -34.70
N GLN A 483 -7.23 28.81 -34.47
CA GLN A 483 -6.24 28.20 -35.37
C GLN A 483 -5.92 26.74 -35.01
N THR A 484 -5.92 26.40 -33.71
CA THR A 484 -5.58 25.06 -33.20
C THR A 484 -6.79 24.28 -32.71
N ASN A 485 -7.97 24.93 -32.65
CA ASN A 485 -9.20 24.39 -32.06
C ASN A 485 -9.03 23.94 -30.59
N THR A 486 -7.97 24.40 -29.92
CA THR A 486 -7.69 24.11 -28.51
C THR A 486 -8.39 25.12 -27.61
N THR A 487 -8.96 24.63 -26.52
CA THR A 487 -9.59 25.47 -25.50
C THR A 487 -8.60 25.68 -24.37
N MET A 488 -8.28 26.94 -24.08
CA MET A 488 -7.48 27.32 -22.92
C MET A 488 -8.43 27.83 -21.84
N VAL A 489 -8.23 27.33 -20.62
CA VAL A 489 -9.07 27.64 -19.46
C VAL A 489 -8.15 28.17 -18.38
N GLU A 490 -8.45 29.36 -17.87
CA GLU A 490 -7.65 30.08 -16.88
C GLU A 490 -8.57 30.70 -15.82
N GLY A 491 -8.05 31.05 -14.65
CA GLY A 491 -8.77 31.80 -13.62
C GLY A 491 -8.62 31.19 -12.23
N TYR A 492 -9.05 31.95 -11.22
CA TYR A 492 -8.82 31.59 -9.82
C TYR A 492 -9.32 30.19 -9.44
N CYS A 493 -10.49 29.77 -9.94
CA CYS A 493 -11.04 28.44 -9.61
C CYS A 493 -10.25 27.30 -10.29
N ILE A 494 -9.67 27.59 -11.46
CA ILE A 494 -8.86 26.65 -12.23
C ILE A 494 -7.49 26.49 -11.59
N ASP A 495 -6.86 27.59 -11.15
CA ASP A 495 -5.58 27.56 -10.44
C ASP A 495 -5.68 26.74 -9.15
N ILE A 496 -6.79 26.85 -8.41
CA ILE A 496 -7.06 26.01 -7.23
C ILE A 496 -7.18 24.54 -7.63
N PHE A 497 -7.96 24.24 -8.67
CA PHE A 497 -8.15 22.87 -9.13
C PHE A 497 -6.80 22.25 -9.56
N ASP A 498 -6.02 22.95 -10.36
CA ASP A 498 -4.68 22.53 -10.80
C ASP A 498 -3.74 22.31 -9.60
N ALA A 499 -3.76 23.21 -8.60
CA ALA A 499 -2.99 23.05 -7.38
C ALA A 499 -3.40 21.80 -6.58
N VAL A 500 -4.70 21.52 -6.47
CA VAL A 500 -5.21 20.29 -5.83
C VAL A 500 -4.73 19.07 -6.60
N MET A 501 -4.88 19.07 -7.93
CA MET A 501 -4.43 17.96 -8.77
C MET A 501 -2.92 17.71 -8.70
N ALA A 502 -2.12 18.76 -8.53
CA ALA A 502 -0.67 18.67 -8.34
C ALA A 502 -0.27 18.12 -6.96
N LEU A 503 -1.08 18.37 -5.91
CA LEU A 503 -0.83 17.88 -4.55
C LEU A 503 -1.31 16.45 -4.31
N LEU A 504 -2.15 15.90 -5.20
CA LEU A 504 -2.56 14.51 -5.08
C LEU A 504 -1.32 13.59 -5.13
N PRO A 505 -1.26 12.53 -4.29
CA PRO A 505 -0.15 11.58 -4.30
C PRO A 505 -0.05 10.82 -5.64
N TYR A 506 -1.10 10.95 -6.47
CA TYR A 506 -1.23 10.43 -7.81
C TYR A 506 -1.62 11.51 -8.84
N ALA A 507 -0.87 11.56 -9.95
CA ALA A 507 -1.20 12.35 -11.12
C ALA A 507 -2.33 11.69 -11.93
N ILE A 508 -3.42 12.44 -12.14
CA ILE A 508 -4.53 12.04 -13.00
C ILE A 508 -4.45 12.91 -14.27
N PRO A 509 -4.49 12.33 -15.48
CA PRO A 509 -4.64 13.14 -16.68
C PRO A 509 -6.07 13.67 -16.76
N TYR A 510 -6.24 14.97 -16.89
CA TYR A 510 -7.55 15.61 -17.08
C TYR A 510 -7.53 16.54 -18.28
N GLU A 511 -8.71 16.82 -18.78
CA GLU A 511 -8.93 17.87 -19.77
C GLU A 511 -10.13 18.71 -19.37
N TYR A 512 -10.04 20.00 -19.66
CA TYR A 512 -11.13 20.92 -19.44
C TYR A 512 -12.10 20.90 -20.61
N VAL A 513 -13.37 20.69 -20.32
CA VAL A 513 -14.45 20.66 -21.31
C VAL A 513 -15.42 21.80 -20.99
N PRO A 514 -15.44 22.88 -21.80
CA PRO A 514 -16.35 23.98 -21.59
C PRO A 514 -17.81 23.57 -21.71
N PHE A 515 -18.63 24.01 -20.77
CA PHE A 515 -20.08 23.87 -20.87
C PHE A 515 -20.67 24.96 -21.77
N ALA A 516 -20.51 24.75 -23.09
CA ALA A 516 -20.92 25.69 -24.12
C ALA A 516 -21.72 25.03 -25.26
N THR A 517 -22.57 25.82 -25.91
CA THR A 517 -23.23 25.47 -27.17
C THR A 517 -22.24 25.55 -28.35
N SER A 518 -22.67 25.10 -29.54
CA SER A 518 -21.88 25.17 -30.77
C SER A 518 -21.30 26.56 -31.06
N ASP A 519 -22.01 27.60 -30.62
CA ASP A 519 -21.71 29.01 -30.87
C ASP A 519 -20.78 29.62 -29.81
N GLY A 520 -20.30 28.82 -28.84
CA GLY A 520 -19.40 29.25 -27.77
C GLY A 520 -20.08 29.99 -26.61
N MET A 521 -21.42 30.06 -26.61
CA MET A 521 -22.20 30.61 -25.50
C MET A 521 -22.42 29.54 -24.43
N SER A 522 -22.74 29.96 -23.19
CA SER A 522 -23.03 29.03 -22.09
C SER A 522 -24.16 28.06 -22.46
N ALA A 523 -23.95 26.76 -22.25
CA ALA A 523 -24.92 25.71 -22.60
C ALA A 523 -26.13 25.62 -21.66
N GLY A 524 -26.12 26.34 -20.55
CA GLY A 524 -27.17 26.31 -19.54
C GLY A 524 -26.77 27.06 -18.28
N ASN A 525 -27.49 26.82 -17.19
CA ASN A 525 -27.15 27.38 -15.88
C ASN A 525 -26.25 26.42 -15.06
N TYR A 526 -25.87 26.83 -13.86
CA TYR A 526 -25.03 26.02 -12.97
C TYR A 526 -25.72 24.75 -12.43
N ASP A 527 -27.06 24.73 -12.34
CA ASP A 527 -27.81 23.51 -11.99
C ASP A 527 -27.70 22.49 -13.14
N ASP A 528 -27.80 22.94 -14.40
CA ASP A 528 -27.63 22.08 -15.58
C ASP A 528 -26.21 21.52 -15.68
N LEU A 529 -25.19 22.36 -15.42
CA LEU A 529 -23.79 21.94 -15.39
C LEU A 529 -23.52 20.87 -14.33
N ALA A 530 -24.05 21.07 -13.11
CA ALA A 530 -23.92 20.07 -12.05
C ALA A 530 -24.65 18.77 -12.44
N TYR A 531 -25.81 18.86 -13.09
CA TYR A 531 -26.57 17.70 -13.54
C TYR A 531 -25.84 16.89 -14.63
N GLN A 532 -25.00 17.53 -15.46
CA GLN A 532 -24.17 16.80 -16.43
C GLN A 532 -23.15 15.85 -15.78
N VAL A 533 -22.75 16.10 -14.53
CA VAL A 533 -21.90 15.17 -13.77
C VAL A 533 -22.67 13.92 -13.39
N TYR A 534 -23.91 14.08 -12.92
CA TYR A 534 -24.81 12.97 -12.59
C TYR A 534 -25.09 12.08 -13.82
N LEU A 535 -25.24 12.70 -15.00
CA LEU A 535 -25.41 11.98 -16.27
C LEU A 535 -24.13 11.29 -16.78
N GLY A 536 -22.98 11.52 -16.14
CA GLY A 536 -21.69 10.96 -16.57
C GLY A 536 -21.12 11.61 -17.83
N ASN A 537 -21.59 12.79 -18.23
CA ASN A 537 -21.03 13.56 -19.34
C ASN A 537 -19.76 14.32 -18.93
N PHE A 538 -19.69 14.74 -17.67
CA PHE A 538 -18.47 15.19 -17.01
C PHE A 538 -18.14 14.29 -15.84
N ASP A 539 -16.85 14.08 -15.58
CA ASP A 539 -16.40 13.25 -14.47
C ASP A 539 -16.17 14.11 -13.20
N ALA A 540 -15.90 15.40 -13.37
CA ALA A 540 -15.84 16.42 -12.32
C ALA A 540 -16.16 17.80 -12.90
N VAL A 541 -16.37 18.81 -12.06
CA VAL A 541 -16.55 20.20 -12.50
C VAL A 541 -15.65 21.13 -11.68
N ALA A 542 -14.97 22.06 -12.37
CA ALA A 542 -14.14 23.09 -11.76
C ALA A 542 -14.71 24.48 -12.11
N GLY A 543 -15.02 25.28 -11.08
CA GLY A 543 -15.58 26.62 -11.26
C GLY A 543 -16.19 27.18 -9.99
N ASP A 544 -16.80 28.35 -10.11
CA ASP A 544 -17.46 29.12 -9.04
C ASP A 544 -18.84 28.56 -8.67
N ILE A 545 -18.90 27.26 -8.33
CA ILE A 545 -20.15 26.55 -8.08
C ILE A 545 -20.56 26.65 -6.62
N ALA A 546 -21.67 27.36 -6.38
CA ALA A 546 -22.30 27.38 -5.07
C ALA A 546 -22.86 26.00 -4.67
N ILE A 547 -22.52 25.55 -3.46
CA ILE A 547 -23.07 24.34 -2.84
C ILE A 547 -24.51 24.66 -2.42
N THR A 548 -25.49 23.93 -2.95
CA THR A 548 -26.91 24.11 -2.61
C THR A 548 -27.56 22.75 -2.37
N ALA A 549 -28.59 22.71 -1.52
CA ALA A 549 -29.31 21.48 -1.18
C ALA A 549 -29.82 20.73 -2.42
N ASN A 550 -30.28 21.44 -3.45
CA ASN A 550 -30.76 20.82 -4.68
C ASN A 550 -29.64 20.10 -5.46
N ARG A 551 -28.45 20.71 -5.56
CA ARG A 551 -27.30 20.11 -6.25
C ARG A 551 -26.75 18.90 -5.50
N SER A 552 -26.73 18.97 -4.17
CA SER A 552 -26.29 17.89 -3.30
C SER A 552 -27.15 16.61 -3.36
N LEU A 553 -28.30 16.64 -4.04
CA LEU A 553 -29.11 15.44 -4.27
C LEU A 553 -28.54 14.51 -5.34
N TYR A 554 -27.72 15.02 -6.26
CA TYR A 554 -27.24 14.27 -7.42
C TYR A 554 -25.73 14.40 -7.70
N VAL A 555 -25.03 15.29 -6.99
CA VAL A 555 -23.56 15.36 -7.01
C VAL A 555 -23.00 15.53 -5.60
N ASP A 556 -21.84 14.91 -5.37
CA ASP A 556 -21.03 15.14 -4.17
C ASP A 556 -20.15 16.38 -4.35
N PHE A 557 -19.94 17.13 -3.27
CA PHE A 557 -19.09 18.32 -3.24
C PHE A 557 -17.85 18.09 -2.36
N SER A 558 -16.74 18.72 -2.72
CA SER A 558 -15.62 18.92 -1.81
C SER A 558 -15.99 19.91 -0.69
N LEU A 559 -15.10 20.06 0.30
CA LEU A 559 -15.19 21.17 1.24
C LEU A 559 -15.09 22.50 0.48
N ALA A 560 -15.92 23.48 0.87
CA ALA A 560 -15.89 24.80 0.29
C ALA A 560 -14.53 25.46 0.52
N TYR A 561 -13.88 25.92 -0.55
CA TYR A 561 -12.58 26.60 -0.50
C TYR A 561 -12.71 28.11 -0.28
N THR A 562 -13.91 28.68 -0.48
CA THR A 562 -14.25 30.09 -0.22
C THR A 562 -15.61 30.15 0.45
N GLU A 563 -15.77 31.04 1.44
CA GLU A 563 -17.07 31.29 2.07
C GLU A 563 -18.04 31.96 1.08
N SER A 564 -19.29 31.48 1.06
CA SER A 564 -20.37 32.07 0.26
C SER A 564 -21.27 32.90 1.17
N GLY A 565 -21.59 34.12 0.76
CA GLY A 565 -22.47 35.03 1.49
C GLY A 565 -23.24 35.96 0.56
N ILE A 566 -24.39 36.44 1.05
CA ILE A 566 -25.19 37.45 0.35
C ILE A 566 -24.82 38.81 0.95
N ALA A 567 -24.29 39.71 0.12
CA ALA A 567 -24.00 41.09 0.50
C ALA A 567 -24.74 42.05 -0.43
N MET A 568 -25.17 43.19 0.11
CA MET A 568 -25.77 44.28 -0.66
C MET A 568 -24.70 45.34 -0.92
N ILE A 569 -24.46 45.64 -2.19
CA ILE A 569 -23.59 46.74 -2.60
C ILE A 569 -24.48 47.96 -2.84
N VAL A 570 -24.26 49.02 -2.07
CA VAL A 570 -25.06 50.25 -2.11
C VAL A 570 -24.12 51.43 -2.37
N PRO A 571 -24.51 52.42 -3.21
CA PRO A 571 -23.75 53.65 -3.34
C PRO A 571 -23.61 54.36 -1.99
N THR A 572 -22.50 55.09 -1.80
CA THR A 572 -22.30 55.95 -0.64
C THR A 572 -22.93 57.32 -0.90
N ASP A 573 -23.65 57.86 0.09
CA ASP A 573 -24.30 59.16 -0.01
C ASP A 573 -23.27 60.27 0.20
N ASN A 574 -22.84 60.93 -0.88
CA ASN A 574 -21.99 62.12 -0.81
C ASN A 574 -22.88 63.36 -0.57
N GLN A 575 -23.44 63.50 0.64
CA GLN A 575 -24.16 64.72 0.99
C GLN A 575 -23.20 65.91 1.02
N SER A 576 -23.42 66.84 0.10
CA SER A 576 -22.71 68.12 -0.01
C SER A 576 -22.61 68.85 1.33
N ARG A 577 -21.45 69.50 1.56
CA ARG A 577 -21.08 70.25 2.78
C ARG A 577 -22.23 71.14 3.27
N ASN A 578 -22.91 70.72 4.33
CA ASN A 578 -23.96 71.51 4.97
C ASN A 578 -23.30 72.68 5.72
N THR A 579 -23.40 73.91 5.20
CA THR A 579 -22.71 75.11 5.70
C THR A 579 -23.00 75.43 7.18
N TRP A 580 -24.12 74.94 7.73
CA TRP A 580 -24.56 75.15 9.12
C TRP A 580 -24.18 74.01 10.08
N ILE A 581 -23.15 73.22 9.75
CA ILE A 581 -22.76 72.05 10.56
C ILE A 581 -22.38 72.40 12.01
N PHE A 582 -21.93 73.63 12.26
CA PHE A 582 -21.54 74.12 13.59
C PHE A 582 -22.71 74.34 14.56
N LEU A 583 -23.97 74.43 14.11
CA LEU A 583 -25.13 74.53 15.01
C LEU A 583 -25.68 73.17 15.45
N LYS A 584 -25.36 72.10 14.72
CA LYS A 584 -25.82 70.72 14.99
C LYS A 584 -25.23 70.00 16.23
N PRO A 585 -24.08 70.39 16.82
CA PRO A 585 -23.51 69.68 17.97
C PRO A 585 -24.37 69.74 19.23
N LEU A 586 -25.12 70.82 19.44
CA LEU A 586 -26.05 71.00 20.56
C LEU A 586 -27.49 71.01 20.03
N THR A 587 -28.43 70.46 20.82
CA THR A 587 -29.85 70.54 20.47
C THR A 587 -30.35 71.97 20.63
N TRP A 588 -31.45 72.31 19.94
CA TRP A 588 -32.05 73.64 20.06
C TRP A 588 -32.46 73.96 21.51
N ASP A 589 -32.97 72.98 22.24
CA ASP A 589 -33.30 73.11 23.67
C ASP A 589 -32.06 73.43 24.51
N LEU A 590 -30.93 72.82 24.20
CA LEU A 590 -29.67 73.06 24.91
C LEU A 590 -29.08 74.44 24.60
N TRP A 591 -29.21 74.90 23.35
CA TRP A 591 -28.86 76.27 22.97
C TRP A 591 -29.68 77.31 23.75
N LEU A 592 -31.00 77.10 23.80
CA LEU A 592 -31.91 78.02 24.48
C LEU A 592 -31.68 78.04 26.00
N THR A 593 -31.56 76.86 26.62
CA THR A 593 -31.29 76.74 28.07
C THR A 593 -29.95 77.35 28.45
N SER A 594 -28.91 77.16 27.63
CA SER A 594 -27.61 77.80 27.84
C SER A 594 -27.75 79.32 27.80
N PHE A 595 -28.40 79.86 26.75
CA PHE A 595 -28.62 81.30 26.62
C PHE A 595 -29.35 81.91 27.83
N LEU A 596 -30.42 81.25 28.30
CA LEU A 596 -31.15 81.68 29.50
C LEU A 596 -30.30 81.58 30.78
N ALA A 597 -29.50 80.53 30.92
CA ALA A 597 -28.59 80.36 32.07
C ALA A 597 -27.50 81.45 32.09
N PHE A 598 -26.97 81.85 30.93
CA PHE A 598 -26.05 83.00 30.81
C PHE A 598 -26.73 84.29 31.30
N ILE A 599 -27.97 84.55 30.94
CA ILE A 599 -28.67 85.75 31.44
C ILE A 599 -28.89 85.66 32.96
N ALA A 600 -29.32 84.50 33.46
CA ALA A 600 -29.59 84.29 34.88
C ALA A 600 -28.34 84.45 35.76
N ILE A 601 -27.19 83.91 35.34
CA ILE A 601 -25.94 84.05 36.11
C ILE A 601 -25.43 85.50 36.09
N GLY A 602 -25.59 86.21 34.97
CA GLY A 602 -25.24 87.62 34.87
C GLY A 602 -26.07 88.46 35.83
N LEU A 603 -27.38 88.19 35.91
CA LEU A 603 -28.28 88.82 36.89
C LEU A 603 -27.89 88.46 38.33
N LEU A 604 -27.57 87.20 38.61
CA LEU A 604 -27.20 86.75 39.95
C LEU A 604 -25.91 87.43 40.45
N ILE A 605 -24.89 87.51 39.59
CA ILE A 605 -23.63 88.19 39.91
C ILE A 605 -23.87 89.69 40.08
N TRP A 606 -24.70 90.30 39.23
CA TRP A 606 -25.09 91.70 39.41
C TRP A 606 -25.78 91.94 40.75
N VAL A 607 -26.73 91.11 41.19
CA VAL A 607 -27.36 91.26 42.52
C VAL A 607 -26.33 91.19 43.66
N LEU A 608 -25.35 90.30 43.54
CA LEU A 608 -24.32 90.09 44.56
C LEU A 608 -23.26 91.21 44.60
N GLU A 609 -22.91 91.79 43.45
CA GLU A 609 -21.85 92.80 43.34
C GLU A 609 -22.37 94.24 43.35
N HIS A 610 -23.59 94.52 42.84
CA HIS A 610 -24.08 95.89 42.63
C HIS A 610 -24.15 96.73 43.91
N ARG A 611 -24.35 96.08 45.08
CA ARG A 611 -24.35 96.78 46.38
C ARG A 611 -22.97 97.15 46.89
N ILE A 612 -21.94 96.38 46.54
CA ILE A 612 -20.61 96.42 47.17
C ILE A 612 -19.56 97.04 46.23
N ASN A 613 -19.72 96.84 44.92
CA ASN A 613 -18.73 97.19 43.91
C ASN A 613 -19.20 98.38 43.06
N ASP A 614 -18.38 99.43 43.00
CA ASP A 614 -18.69 100.63 42.23
C ASP A 614 -18.57 100.40 40.72
N GLU A 615 -17.81 99.39 40.26
CA GLU A 615 -17.71 98.99 38.85
C GLU A 615 -19.05 98.49 38.27
N PHE A 616 -19.97 98.01 39.14
CA PHE A 616 -21.30 97.54 38.75
C PHE A 616 -22.42 98.58 38.97
N LYS A 617 -22.06 99.86 39.22
CA LYS A 617 -23.01 100.97 39.41
C LYS A 617 -23.02 101.90 38.19
N GLY A 618 -24.20 102.43 37.85
CA GLY A 618 -24.38 103.33 36.70
C GLY A 618 -25.85 103.54 36.33
N PRO A 619 -26.16 104.31 35.28
CA PRO A 619 -27.52 104.46 34.77
C PRO A 619 -28.13 103.09 34.38
N PRO A 620 -29.46 102.92 34.43
CA PRO A 620 -30.10 101.60 34.28
C PRO A 620 -29.76 100.88 32.97
N LEU A 621 -29.54 101.63 31.88
CA LEU A 621 -29.09 101.06 30.59
C LEU A 621 -27.67 100.49 30.64
N HIS A 622 -26.77 101.11 31.41
CA HIS A 622 -25.39 100.65 31.57
C HIS A 622 -25.33 99.36 32.41
N GLN A 623 -26.20 99.22 33.41
CA GLN A 623 -26.27 98.02 34.25
C GLN A 623 -26.73 96.79 33.46
N ILE A 624 -27.73 96.94 32.60
CA ILE A 624 -28.18 95.85 31.70
C ILE A 624 -27.07 95.46 30.73
N GLY A 625 -26.36 96.45 30.18
CA GLY A 625 -25.19 96.22 29.33
C GLY A 625 -24.09 95.43 30.06
N MET A 626 -23.81 95.77 31.32
CA MET A 626 -22.82 95.06 32.14
C MET A 626 -23.25 93.63 32.48
N ILE A 627 -24.53 93.37 32.77
CA ILE A 627 -25.06 92.02 33.02
C ILE A 627 -24.82 91.11 31.80
N LEU A 628 -25.16 91.60 30.61
CA LEU A 628 -25.00 90.84 29.36
C LEU A 628 -23.53 90.70 28.95
N TRP A 629 -22.75 91.76 29.07
CA TRP A 629 -21.33 91.77 28.73
C TRP A 629 -20.52 90.87 29.66
N PHE A 630 -20.74 90.98 30.97
CA PHE A 630 -20.06 90.16 31.96
C PHE A 630 -20.35 88.68 31.71
N SER A 631 -21.62 88.32 31.54
CA SER A 631 -22.02 86.95 31.26
C SER A 631 -21.39 86.40 29.96
N PHE A 632 -21.40 87.17 28.88
CA PHE A 632 -20.76 86.77 27.63
C PHE A 632 -19.23 86.64 27.77
N SER A 633 -18.58 87.53 28.53
CA SER A 633 -17.13 87.47 28.77
C SER A 633 -16.70 86.20 29.51
N THR A 634 -17.57 85.62 30.35
CA THR A 634 -17.30 84.33 31.01
C THR A 634 -17.23 83.15 30.03
N LEU A 635 -17.97 83.21 28.91
CA LEU A 635 -17.98 82.16 27.89
C LEU A 635 -16.63 82.03 27.17
N VAL A 636 -15.96 83.17 26.96
CA VAL A 636 -14.69 83.27 26.22
C VAL A 636 -13.49 83.44 27.17
N PHE A 637 -13.69 83.29 28.48
CA PHE A 637 -12.65 83.51 29.52
C PHE A 637 -11.98 84.90 29.43
N ALA A 638 -12.74 85.94 29.05
CA ALA A 638 -12.25 87.29 28.77
C ALA A 638 -12.70 88.33 29.82
N HIS A 639 -12.79 87.94 31.09
CA HIS A 639 -13.29 88.82 32.16
C HIS A 639 -12.25 89.86 32.60
N LYS A 640 -12.63 91.15 32.55
CA LYS A 640 -11.78 92.28 32.97
C LYS A 640 -12.14 92.87 34.35
N GLU A 641 -13.38 92.70 34.80
CA GLU A 641 -13.90 93.32 36.03
C GLU A 641 -13.42 92.61 37.30
N LYS A 642 -13.14 93.38 38.36
CA LYS A 642 -12.67 92.82 39.63
C LYS A 642 -13.85 92.48 40.53
N ILE A 643 -14.03 91.19 40.84
CA ILE A 643 -15.09 90.72 41.74
C ILE A 643 -14.63 90.84 43.21
N VAL A 644 -15.39 91.56 44.02
CA VAL A 644 -15.05 91.86 45.41
C VAL A 644 -15.70 90.86 46.39
N SER A 645 -16.92 90.39 46.12
CA SER A 645 -17.67 89.47 47.00
C SER A 645 -17.14 88.04 46.95
N ASN A 646 -16.84 87.48 48.13
CA ASN A 646 -16.43 86.08 48.25
C ASN A 646 -17.53 85.10 47.78
N LEU A 647 -18.81 85.45 47.96
CA LEU A 647 -19.93 84.64 47.50
C LEU A 647 -20.06 84.66 45.97
N ALA A 648 -19.86 85.84 45.34
CA ALA A 648 -19.86 85.96 43.88
C ALA A 648 -18.68 85.19 43.24
N ARG A 649 -17.49 85.19 43.89
CA ARG A 649 -16.35 84.37 43.45
C ARG A 649 -16.67 82.88 43.46
N PHE A 650 -17.32 82.38 44.51
CA PHE A 650 -17.72 80.97 44.59
C PHE A 650 -18.71 80.59 43.49
N VAL A 651 -19.74 81.40 43.28
CA VAL A 651 -20.72 81.23 42.19
C VAL A 651 -20.03 81.23 40.82
N LEU A 652 -19.07 82.13 40.61
CA LEU A 652 -18.29 82.20 39.37
C LEU A 652 -17.43 80.95 39.12
N VAL A 653 -16.79 80.38 40.16
CA VAL A 653 -16.01 79.14 40.01
C VAL A 653 -16.90 77.99 39.54
N ILE A 654 -18.08 77.84 40.14
CA ILE A 654 -19.06 76.83 39.69
C ILE A 654 -19.49 77.12 38.25
N TRP A 655 -19.74 78.38 37.90
CA TRP A 655 -20.13 78.76 36.55
C TRP A 655 -19.04 78.46 35.51
N PHE A 656 -17.77 78.72 35.82
CA PHE A 656 -16.66 78.36 34.93
C PHE A 656 -16.56 76.86 34.69
N LEU A 657 -16.83 76.03 35.72
CA LEU A 657 -16.89 74.58 35.53
C LEU A 657 -17.99 74.20 34.53
N VAL A 658 -19.18 74.82 34.64
CA VAL A 658 -20.31 74.57 33.73
C VAL A 658 -19.97 74.99 32.30
N VAL A 659 -19.43 76.19 32.10
CA VAL A 659 -18.99 76.70 30.80
C VAL A 659 -17.90 75.81 30.19
N PHE A 660 -16.94 75.36 31.00
CA PHE A 660 -15.89 74.44 30.57
C PHE A 660 -16.48 73.11 30.09
N VAL A 661 -17.38 72.49 30.86
CA VAL A 661 -18.03 71.23 30.44
C VAL A 661 -18.83 71.41 29.14
N LEU A 662 -19.53 72.55 29.00
CA LEU A 662 -20.33 72.85 27.81
C LEU A 662 -19.48 73.03 26.55
N THR A 663 -18.38 73.77 26.66
CA THR A 663 -17.43 74.00 25.54
C THR A 663 -16.70 72.72 25.13
N GLN A 664 -16.27 71.90 26.09
CA GLN A 664 -15.66 70.59 25.82
C GLN A 664 -16.64 69.63 25.15
N SER A 665 -17.89 69.59 25.63
CA SER A 665 -18.95 68.73 25.07
C SER A 665 -19.35 69.15 23.66
N TYR A 666 -19.43 70.46 23.39
CA TYR A 666 -19.64 71.00 22.04
C TYR A 666 -18.53 70.55 21.08
N THR A 667 -17.27 70.71 21.50
CA THR A 667 -16.10 70.36 20.67
C THR A 667 -16.07 68.86 20.36
N ALA A 668 -16.29 68.01 21.37
CA ALA A 668 -16.35 66.56 21.19
C ALA A 668 -17.47 66.14 20.22
N SER A 669 -18.68 66.67 20.41
CA SER A 669 -19.84 66.37 19.55
C SER A 669 -19.62 66.81 18.10
N LEU A 670 -19.01 67.97 17.89
CA LEU A 670 -18.66 68.47 16.55
C LEU A 670 -17.64 67.54 15.86
N THR A 671 -16.57 67.16 16.57
CA THR A 671 -15.53 66.26 16.04
C THR A 671 -16.09 64.87 15.69
N THR A 672 -16.97 64.30 16.51
CA THR A 672 -17.64 63.01 16.19
C THR A 672 -18.49 63.12 14.93
N ARG A 673 -19.22 64.21 14.73
CA ARG A 673 -20.05 64.36 13.52
C ARG A 673 -19.21 64.54 12.26
N LEU A 674 -18.08 65.26 12.34
CA LEU A 674 -17.16 65.44 11.22
C LEU A 674 -16.45 64.15 10.82
N THR A 675 -16.24 63.23 11.75
CA THR A 675 -15.59 61.93 11.49
C THR A 675 -16.57 60.85 10.99
N VAL A 676 -17.80 60.79 11.51
CA VAL A 676 -18.80 59.76 11.16
C VAL A 676 -19.42 59.95 9.76
N GLN A 677 -19.45 61.17 9.22
CA GLN A 677 -20.05 61.44 7.90
C GLN A 677 -19.35 60.78 6.71
N GLN A 678 -18.18 60.15 6.88
CA GLN A 678 -17.45 59.53 5.76
C GLN A 678 -17.81 58.06 5.47
N LEU A 679 -18.66 57.40 6.26
CA LEU A 679 -18.81 55.93 6.22
C LEU A 679 -20.26 55.38 6.19
N GLN A 680 -21.28 56.21 5.96
CA GLN A 680 -22.66 55.73 5.98
C GLN A 680 -23.20 55.38 4.58
N PRO A 681 -23.63 54.13 4.32
CA PRO A 681 -24.26 53.76 3.06
C PRO A 681 -25.65 54.40 2.95
N THR A 682 -26.12 54.68 1.72
CA THR A 682 -27.44 55.28 1.45
C THR A 682 -28.60 54.40 1.93
N ILE A 683 -28.38 53.09 2.04
CA ILE A 683 -29.33 52.09 2.54
C ILE A 683 -28.55 51.18 3.49
N ARG A 684 -29.02 51.07 4.74
CA ARG A 684 -28.31 50.32 5.80
C ARG A 684 -28.86 48.91 6.02
N SER A 685 -30.08 48.63 5.57
CA SER A 685 -30.75 47.36 5.81
C SER A 685 -31.73 47.00 4.70
N VAL A 686 -32.07 45.71 4.61
CA VAL A 686 -33.10 45.21 3.68
C VAL A 686 -34.47 45.83 4.01
N ASP A 687 -34.78 46.08 5.28
CA ASP A 687 -36.04 46.72 5.68
C ASP A 687 -36.16 48.16 5.16
N GLU A 688 -35.04 48.89 5.16
CA GLU A 688 -34.96 50.23 4.58
C GLU A 688 -35.09 50.20 3.06
N LEU A 689 -34.52 49.17 2.41
CA LEU A 689 -34.71 48.92 0.98
C LEU A 689 -36.18 48.67 0.61
N ILE A 690 -36.89 47.86 1.41
CA ILE A 690 -38.33 47.59 1.21
C ILE A 690 -39.16 48.86 1.43
N LYS A 691 -38.85 49.65 2.45
CA LYS A 691 -39.56 50.92 2.74
C LYS A 691 -39.36 51.97 1.65
N THR A 692 -38.14 52.06 1.10
CA THR A 692 -37.79 53.04 0.06
C THR A 692 -38.21 52.63 -1.34
N ARG A 693 -38.69 51.39 -1.53
CA ARG A 693 -39.03 50.79 -2.83
C ARG A 693 -37.88 50.87 -3.83
N ALA A 694 -36.65 50.75 -3.35
CA ALA A 694 -35.46 50.80 -4.20
C ALA A 694 -35.36 49.53 -5.07
N TYR A 695 -34.92 49.70 -6.32
CA TYR A 695 -34.70 48.59 -7.23
C TYR A 695 -33.43 47.81 -6.87
N VAL A 696 -33.53 46.48 -6.85
CA VAL A 696 -32.40 45.57 -6.60
C VAL A 696 -32.05 44.84 -7.88
N GLY A 697 -30.82 45.06 -8.36
CA GLY A 697 -30.23 44.26 -9.42
C GLY A 697 -29.80 42.91 -8.89
N TYR A 698 -30.12 41.83 -9.60
CA TYR A 698 -29.59 40.49 -9.31
C TYR A 698 -29.23 39.73 -10.59
N GLN A 699 -28.36 38.73 -10.45
CA GLN A 699 -27.93 37.90 -11.58
C GLN A 699 -28.90 36.73 -11.79
N ASN A 700 -29.44 36.64 -13.02
CA ASN A 700 -30.40 35.60 -13.40
C ASN A 700 -29.82 34.16 -13.36
N VAL A 701 -28.48 34.03 -13.45
CA VAL A 701 -27.76 32.74 -13.48
C VAL A 701 -27.30 32.29 -12.08
N SER A 702 -27.57 33.09 -11.03
CA SER A 702 -27.14 32.80 -9.65
C SER A 702 -28.23 32.12 -8.83
N TYR A 703 -27.83 31.34 -7.83
CA TYR A 703 -28.70 30.77 -6.79
C TYR A 703 -29.47 31.86 -6.01
N LEU A 704 -28.98 33.11 -6.06
CA LEU A 704 -29.61 34.28 -5.46
C LEU A 704 -31.02 34.55 -5.99
N SER A 705 -31.32 34.19 -7.24
CA SER A 705 -32.63 34.42 -7.86
C SER A 705 -33.78 33.80 -7.04
N LYS A 706 -33.65 32.54 -6.63
CA LYS A 706 -34.66 31.81 -5.85
C LYS A 706 -34.82 32.39 -4.44
N ASN A 707 -33.72 32.75 -3.78
CA ASN A 707 -33.74 33.29 -2.42
C ASN A 707 -34.26 34.75 -2.39
N LEU A 708 -33.85 35.59 -3.34
CA LEU A 708 -34.31 36.98 -3.43
C LEU A 708 -35.80 37.07 -3.77
N LEU A 709 -36.33 36.15 -4.59
CA LEU A 709 -37.76 36.04 -4.87
C LEU A 709 -38.61 35.67 -3.65
N GLN A 710 -38.02 35.07 -2.61
CA GLN A 710 -38.69 34.81 -1.33
C GLN A 710 -38.62 36.01 -0.38
N MET A 711 -37.53 36.80 -0.44
CA MET A 711 -37.29 37.91 0.50
C MET A 711 -37.84 39.25 0.02
N LEU A 712 -37.96 39.48 -1.29
CA LEU A 712 -38.35 40.78 -1.85
C LEU A 712 -39.52 40.64 -2.85
N PRO A 713 -40.49 41.59 -2.81
CA PRO A 713 -41.53 41.70 -3.83
C PRO A 713 -40.99 41.74 -5.26
N LYS A 714 -41.59 40.94 -6.16
CA LYS A 714 -41.16 40.78 -7.57
C LYS A 714 -41.01 42.11 -8.34
N HIS A 715 -41.78 43.14 -8.01
CA HIS A 715 -41.74 44.42 -8.71
C HIS A 715 -40.51 45.29 -8.36
N MET A 716 -39.77 44.96 -7.29
CA MET A 716 -38.52 45.65 -6.93
C MET A 716 -37.28 44.97 -7.51
N LEU A 717 -37.43 43.76 -8.07
CA LEU A 717 -36.33 42.99 -8.62
C LEU A 717 -36.15 43.31 -10.10
N VAL A 718 -34.96 43.76 -10.48
CA VAL A 718 -34.63 44.05 -11.88
C VAL A 718 -33.54 43.09 -12.33
N THR A 719 -33.84 42.30 -13.35
CA THR A 719 -32.87 41.43 -14.01
C THR A 719 -31.99 42.26 -14.94
N ASN A 720 -30.67 42.01 -14.93
CA ASN A 720 -29.69 42.62 -15.84
C ASN A 720 -29.47 44.14 -15.71
N MET A 721 -29.36 44.70 -14.51
CA MET A 721 -28.79 46.06 -14.35
C MET A 721 -27.27 45.96 -14.19
N TYR A 722 -26.55 46.11 -15.29
CA TYR A 722 -25.25 46.78 -15.47
C TYR A 722 -24.87 46.59 -16.95
N SER A 723 -25.41 47.49 -17.79
CA SER A 723 -24.80 47.84 -19.09
C SER A 723 -24.01 49.13 -18.91
#